data_AF-A0A067CZS9-F1
#
_entry.id   AF-A0A067CZS9-F1
#
_cell.length_a   1.000
_cell.length_b   1.000
_cell.length_c   1.000
_cell.angle_alpha   90.00
_cell.angle_beta   90.00
_cell.angle_gamma   90.00
#
_symmetry.space_group_name_H-M   'P 1'
#
loop_
_entity.id
_entity.type
_entity.pdbx_description
1 polymer ?
#
loop_
_entity_poly.entity_id
_entity_poly.type
_entity_poly.pdbx_seq_one_letter_code
_entity_poly.pdbx_strand_id
1 'polypeptide(L)'
;MSDTSGNLRSLVEVVMVPHCYHDEKEDLWYDGSERMAIHGVDVVWPLAPAQAASLLEASPDKATLFLPPSAISSSLYLDHKKYSRNNTVYGLKPSAGHVYDFAHFAIDAVGSASALVPTPASTPGTFATLLYFVPSDCIGGAVTITYEDQTTTYEARGGHSVVFFNTCHVSVAPITWGTRGIFVHRVSYEDYASRYMYGLRLVPPPLPSKADIDDAIEMLVDQEYCVVHVELETRTTAPQYATLTGRDKAVVEWLLAAEIFDMAFITVNDATTSHRWIPPTGTTDGRWVKNDGSDRGKTMRKLPDVFHPQCVTPSRLQTAWPFRPIAYFIEEDTIDIADDDASDIADDDASDSDDDDASDSDDEDNRPVPVCLVFWPKALRLSLLGLVRTVALLRDHVDGSCSDDFGFGSTQALFEAAVRFFTGAEPGPAQLNRSSRLAMANVLFDYGDRALMADYLSGMRWDEHDVAIVPWVVSVVRRFGLPAMTDAFSRLDVQTSGSFWRKVLEGIRADTPSCERDVYEMASRWWTSALKWNGMPVDGIQLAGWLYENNLAPSTRALLSARLPADVVDNIVVMTIDVAPLVQRFKYERGLPVALWSLRATPLPRPLHDAYLDYALQLHKSDVDYYDEAAACLLLLTIGTCRFEAADAIASTRRTNATFQQTLGKLRKQGPLTAAQELILDDYLQSK
;
A
#
# COMPACT_ATOMS: atom_id res chain seq x y z
N MET A 1 -11.62 21.06 13.00
CA MET A 1 -11.41 19.67 13.40
C MET A 1 -11.37 18.88 12.12
N SER A 2 -10.16 18.54 11.69
CA SER A 2 -9.88 17.75 10.49
C SER A 2 -10.55 16.39 10.59
N ASP A 3 -10.98 15.85 9.45
CA ASP A 3 -11.31 14.43 9.28
C ASP A 3 -10.18 13.59 9.89
N THR A 4 -10.40 13.02 11.07
CA THR A 4 -9.50 12.03 11.68
C THR A 4 -9.80 10.62 11.15
N SER A 5 -10.64 10.49 10.11
CA SER A 5 -10.84 9.25 9.34
C SER A 5 -9.60 8.91 8.49
N GLY A 6 -8.43 8.97 9.11
CA GLY A 6 -7.15 8.63 8.52
C GLY A 6 -6.85 7.14 8.75
N ASN A 7 -6.08 6.57 7.83
CA ASN A 7 -5.51 5.23 8.01
C ASN A 7 -4.69 5.13 9.32
N LEU A 8 -4.41 3.90 9.76
CA LEU A 8 -3.66 3.63 11.01
C LEU A 8 -2.31 4.38 11.06
N ARG A 9 -1.68 4.60 9.91
CA ARG A 9 -0.47 5.43 9.77
C ARG A 9 -0.70 6.86 10.26
N SER A 10 -1.76 7.52 9.80
CA SER A 10 -2.08 8.90 10.19
C SER A 10 -2.23 9.04 11.71
N LEU A 11 -2.84 8.05 12.37
CA LEU A 11 -2.98 8.05 13.83
C LEU A 11 -1.64 7.97 14.55
N VAL A 12 -0.72 7.16 14.00
CA VAL A 12 0.59 6.96 14.59
C VAL A 12 1.52 8.14 14.32
N GLU A 13 1.46 8.73 13.13
CA GLU A 13 2.10 10.00 12.84
C GLU A 13 1.60 11.11 13.77
N VAL A 14 0.33 11.07 14.18
CA VAL A 14 -0.24 11.98 15.18
C VAL A 14 0.39 11.77 16.55
N VAL A 15 0.52 10.51 17.02
CA VAL A 15 1.18 10.20 18.31
C VAL A 15 2.66 10.59 18.30
N MET A 16 3.31 10.49 17.14
CA MET A 16 4.74 10.79 16.94
C MET A 16 5.03 12.27 16.68
N VAL A 17 4.05 13.17 16.77
CA VAL A 17 4.29 14.62 16.72
C VAL A 17 4.87 15.08 18.05
N PRO A 18 6.08 15.63 18.06
CA PRO A 18 6.60 16.29 19.25
C PRO A 18 5.77 17.50 19.63
N HIS A 19 5.43 17.66 20.90
CA HIS A 19 4.96 18.95 21.41
C HIS A 19 6.08 20.01 21.44
N CYS A 20 7.33 19.57 21.53
CA CYS A 20 8.53 20.39 21.41
C CYS A 20 9.72 19.60 20.84
N TYR A 21 10.68 20.31 20.27
CA TYR A 21 11.94 19.77 19.76
C TYR A 21 13.12 20.63 20.25
N HIS A 22 14.20 19.98 20.67
CA HIS A 22 15.42 20.61 21.18
C HIS A 22 16.59 20.13 20.32
N ASP A 23 17.32 21.09 19.73
CA ASP A 23 18.51 20.83 18.93
C ASP A 23 19.76 21.09 19.79
N GLU A 24 20.54 20.03 20.00
CA GLU A 24 21.78 20.03 20.79
C GLU A 24 23.03 20.39 19.97
N LYS A 25 22.91 20.62 18.64
CA LYS A 25 24.08 20.96 17.81
C LYS A 25 24.59 22.37 18.17
N GLU A 26 25.58 22.43 19.07
CA GLU A 26 26.21 23.64 19.61
C GLU A 26 26.93 24.51 18.55
N ASP A 27 27.33 23.94 17.41
CA ASP A 27 28.43 24.51 16.61
C ASP A 27 28.06 25.39 15.40
N LEU A 28 26.78 25.50 15.01
CA LEU A 28 26.44 26.10 13.70
C LEU A 28 25.89 27.53 13.74
N TRP A 29 25.49 28.04 14.91
CA TRP A 29 24.64 29.23 14.96
C TRP A 29 25.35 30.53 15.35
N TYR A 30 26.35 30.45 16.22
CA TYR A 30 27.08 31.62 16.71
C TYR A 30 28.53 31.24 17.00
N ASP A 31 29.41 31.49 16.05
CA ASP A 31 30.86 31.31 16.19
C ASP A 31 31.53 32.42 17.02
N GLY A 32 30.74 33.37 17.53
CA GLY A 32 31.24 34.55 18.26
C GLY A 32 31.87 35.63 17.38
N SER A 33 31.90 35.45 16.05
CA SER A 33 32.46 36.43 15.12
C SER A 33 31.53 37.62 14.88
N GLU A 34 30.22 37.40 14.98
CA GLU A 34 29.21 38.43 14.78
C GLU A 34 29.03 39.33 16.01
N ARG A 35 29.25 40.63 15.82
CA ARG A 35 28.98 41.64 16.85
C ARG A 35 27.48 41.87 16.98
N MET A 36 26.99 41.80 18.20
CA MET A 36 25.63 42.19 18.54
C MET A 36 25.66 43.49 19.34
N ALA A 37 24.83 44.46 18.97
CA ALA A 37 24.65 45.67 19.74
C ALA A 37 23.22 45.77 20.29
N ILE A 38 23.11 46.02 21.60
CA ILE A 38 21.84 46.29 22.30
C ILE A 38 21.78 47.78 22.58
N HIS A 39 20.77 48.48 22.03
CA HIS A 39 20.66 49.94 22.11
C HIS A 39 21.94 50.68 21.66
N GLY A 40 22.64 50.12 20.66
CA GLY A 40 23.91 50.67 20.16
C GLY A 40 25.14 50.38 21.03
N VAL A 41 25.00 49.57 22.08
CA VAL A 41 26.11 49.09 22.91
C VAL A 41 26.50 47.68 22.48
N ASP A 42 27.74 47.50 22.03
CA ASP A 42 28.28 46.18 21.70
C ASP A 42 28.27 45.28 22.96
N VAL A 43 27.67 44.11 22.82
CA VAL A 43 27.63 43.07 23.84
C VAL A 43 28.49 41.89 23.43
N VAL A 44 29.17 41.29 24.41
CA VAL A 44 29.97 40.07 24.24
C VAL A 44 29.28 38.97 25.03
N TRP A 45 29.15 37.78 24.42
CA TRP A 45 28.55 36.61 25.05
C TRP A 45 29.63 35.61 25.49
N PRO A 46 29.52 34.96 26.67
CA PRO A 46 28.50 35.21 27.70
C PRO A 46 28.61 36.59 28.34
N LEU A 47 27.47 37.14 28.75
CA LEU A 47 27.34 38.54 29.11
C LEU A 47 27.98 38.83 30.47
N ALA A 48 28.93 39.75 30.52
CA ALA A 48 29.64 40.06 31.78
C ALA A 48 28.65 40.58 32.85
N PRO A 49 28.79 40.19 34.14
CA PRO A 49 27.83 40.55 35.19
C PRO A 49 27.55 42.05 35.31
N ALA A 50 28.57 42.89 35.12
CA ALA A 50 28.42 44.35 35.15
C ALA A 50 27.58 44.88 33.97
N GLN A 51 27.75 44.29 32.78
CA GLN A 51 26.97 44.64 31.61
C GLN A 51 25.52 44.16 31.75
N ALA A 52 25.31 42.96 32.31
CA ALA A 52 23.99 42.40 32.58
C ALA A 52 23.21 43.28 33.56
N ALA A 53 23.85 43.66 34.67
CA ALA A 53 23.27 44.58 35.65
C ALA A 53 22.91 45.94 35.02
N SER A 54 23.78 46.49 34.17
CA SER A 54 23.51 47.76 33.49
C SER A 54 22.32 47.68 32.53
N LEU A 55 22.14 46.56 31.83
CA LEU A 55 21.01 46.35 30.94
C LEU A 55 19.72 46.09 31.73
N LEU A 56 19.78 45.28 32.78
CA LEU A 56 18.62 44.96 33.63
C LEU A 56 18.11 46.15 34.45
N GLU A 57 18.95 47.14 34.78
CA GLU A 57 18.52 48.40 35.41
C GLU A 57 17.54 49.21 34.52
N ALA A 58 17.55 48.98 33.20
CA ALA A 58 16.57 49.58 32.29
C ALA A 58 15.20 48.85 32.32
N SER A 59 15.13 47.66 32.92
CA SER A 59 13.87 46.91 33.05
C SER A 59 13.04 47.39 34.26
N PRO A 60 11.70 47.53 34.11
CA PRO A 60 10.81 47.85 35.22
C PRO A 60 10.86 46.86 36.40
N ASP A 61 11.10 45.57 36.12
CA ASP A 61 11.14 44.51 37.13
C ASP A 61 12.55 44.18 37.63
N LYS A 62 13.58 44.77 37.00
CA LYS A 62 15.02 44.53 37.23
C LYS A 62 15.47 43.07 37.16
N ALA A 63 14.61 42.17 36.68
CA ALA A 63 14.78 40.73 36.74
C ALA A 63 14.73 40.09 35.35
N THR A 64 13.94 40.66 34.45
CA THR A 64 13.84 40.22 33.06
C THR A 64 13.73 41.43 32.16
N LEU A 65 14.67 41.59 31.21
CA LEU A 65 14.62 42.68 30.24
C LEU A 65 14.04 42.16 28.92
N PHE A 66 12.99 42.82 28.44
CA PHE A 66 12.40 42.57 27.13
C PHE A 66 12.80 43.65 26.14
N LEU A 67 13.44 43.24 25.05
CA LEU A 67 13.93 44.12 24.00
C LEU A 67 13.15 43.89 22.71
N PRO A 68 12.50 44.90 22.14
CA PRO A 68 11.87 44.77 20.84
C PRO A 68 12.91 44.58 19.74
N PRO A 69 12.51 44.10 18.55
CA PRO A 69 13.39 43.94 17.40
C PRO A 69 14.25 45.17 17.08
N SER A 70 13.67 46.37 17.21
CA SER A 70 14.34 47.64 16.95
C SER A 70 15.45 48.00 17.95
N ALA A 71 15.54 47.32 19.10
CA ALA A 71 16.58 47.55 20.10
C ALA A 71 17.87 46.80 19.81
N ILE A 72 17.88 45.89 18.83
CA ILE A 72 19.02 45.03 18.51
C ILE A 72 19.53 45.37 17.11
N SER A 73 20.82 45.63 17.01
CA SER A 73 21.52 45.72 15.74
C SER A 73 22.44 44.51 15.63
N SER A 74 22.02 43.49 14.88
CA SER A 74 22.78 42.26 14.65
C SER A 74 22.44 41.66 13.30
N SER A 75 23.45 41.16 12.58
CA SER A 75 23.28 40.41 11.32
C SER A 75 22.61 39.05 11.54
N LEU A 76 22.78 38.43 12.71
CA LEU A 76 22.17 37.15 13.10
C LEU A 76 20.66 37.07 12.91
N TYR A 77 19.96 38.19 13.10
CA TYR A 77 18.50 38.20 12.98
C TYR A 77 18.03 38.33 11.51
N LEU A 78 18.85 38.92 10.62
CA LEU A 78 18.41 39.35 9.29
C LEU A 78 18.57 38.28 8.20
N ASP A 79 19.50 37.33 8.34
CA ASP A 79 19.75 36.34 7.30
C ASP A 79 19.05 34.99 7.56
N HIS A 80 17.72 35.03 7.45
CA HIS A 80 16.83 33.87 7.49
C HIS A 80 17.15 32.80 6.41
N LYS A 81 17.90 33.16 5.36
CA LYS A 81 18.26 32.24 4.27
C LYS A 81 19.53 31.44 4.56
N LYS A 82 20.43 31.97 5.39
CA LYS A 82 21.78 31.41 5.55
C LYS A 82 21.89 30.34 6.63
N TYR A 83 20.93 30.27 7.57
CA TYR A 83 20.98 29.31 8.67
C TYR A 83 19.80 28.36 8.67
N SER A 84 20.09 27.09 8.94
CA SER A 84 19.18 25.93 8.94
C SER A 84 18.13 25.99 10.06
N ARG A 85 17.34 27.07 10.15
CA ARG A 85 16.18 27.15 11.07
C ARG A 85 15.15 26.08 10.74
N ASN A 86 15.18 25.69 9.48
CA ASN A 86 14.43 24.59 8.92
C ASN A 86 14.63 23.31 9.74
N ASN A 87 15.86 22.90 10.06
CA ASN A 87 16.07 21.62 10.76
C ASN A 87 15.43 21.59 12.16
N THR A 88 15.54 22.68 12.93
CA THR A 88 14.93 22.73 14.27
C THR A 88 13.40 22.70 14.21
N VAL A 89 12.78 23.47 13.31
CA VAL A 89 11.31 23.49 13.17
C VAL A 89 10.79 22.20 12.52
N TYR A 90 11.53 21.60 11.59
CA TYR A 90 11.22 20.28 11.05
C TYR A 90 11.22 19.20 12.12
N GLY A 91 11.93 19.43 13.23
CA GLY A 91 11.77 18.66 14.46
C GLY A 91 10.31 18.54 14.91
N LEU A 92 9.45 19.56 14.74
CA LEU A 92 8.01 19.53 15.00
C LEU A 92 7.17 18.78 13.94
N LYS A 93 7.79 18.33 12.85
CA LYS A 93 7.13 17.73 11.68
C LYS A 93 5.95 18.58 11.16
N PRO A 94 6.18 19.88 10.84
CA PRO A 94 5.15 20.72 10.28
C PRO A 94 4.69 20.17 8.92
N SER A 95 3.39 20.25 8.66
CA SER A 95 2.78 19.73 7.44
C SER A 95 2.88 20.67 6.22
N ALA A 96 3.50 21.84 6.37
CA ALA A 96 3.54 22.89 5.36
C ALA A 96 4.73 23.83 5.59
N GLY A 97 5.06 24.62 4.57
CA GLY A 97 6.07 25.67 4.67
C GLY A 97 5.74 26.70 5.75
N HIS A 98 6.78 27.23 6.38
CA HIS A 98 6.69 28.13 7.52
C HIS A 98 7.66 29.30 7.40
N VAL A 99 7.29 30.39 8.05
CA VAL A 99 8.08 31.62 8.15
C VAL A 99 8.33 31.98 9.62
N TYR A 100 9.41 32.71 9.84
CA TYR A 100 9.85 33.14 11.17
C TYR A 100 9.68 34.65 11.30
N ASP A 101 9.09 35.09 12.40
CA ASP A 101 8.96 36.50 12.75
C ASP A 101 9.64 36.76 14.11
N PHE A 102 10.40 37.86 14.24
CA PHE A 102 11.03 38.17 15.54
C PHE A 102 9.94 38.58 16.51
N ALA A 103 9.87 37.94 17.67
CA ALA A 103 9.05 38.48 18.74
C ALA A 103 9.80 39.54 19.53
N HIS A 104 10.87 39.10 20.19
CA HIS A 104 11.66 39.91 21.10
C HIS A 104 12.96 39.20 21.45
N PHE A 105 13.88 39.93 22.05
CA PHE A 105 15.00 39.36 22.78
C PHE A 105 14.80 39.55 24.28
N ALA A 106 15.12 38.52 25.05
CA ALA A 106 15.01 38.55 26.50
C ALA A 106 16.39 38.37 27.16
N ILE A 107 16.65 39.14 28.21
CA ILE A 107 17.71 38.83 29.18
C ILE A 107 17.03 38.38 30.47
N ASP A 108 17.26 37.14 30.86
CA ASP A 108 16.62 36.50 32.01
C ASP A 108 17.67 36.15 33.07
N ALA A 109 17.49 36.72 34.28
CA ALA A 109 18.34 36.49 35.43
C ALA A 109 17.66 35.67 36.54
N VAL A 110 16.37 35.35 36.40
CA VAL A 110 15.56 34.74 37.46
C VAL A 110 14.93 33.40 37.07
N GLY A 111 14.88 33.09 35.78
CA GLY A 111 14.19 31.92 35.26
C GLY A 111 12.71 32.23 35.02
N SER A 112 12.40 33.30 34.29
CA SER A 112 11.03 33.68 33.99
C SER A 112 10.50 32.97 32.74
N ALA A 113 9.33 32.31 32.86
CA ALA A 113 8.63 31.75 31.70
C ALA A 113 8.18 32.83 30.72
N SER A 114 7.86 34.05 31.19
CA SER A 114 7.48 35.16 30.31
C SER A 114 8.62 35.60 29.39
N ALA A 115 9.89 35.33 29.76
CA ALA A 115 11.04 35.60 28.90
C ALA A 115 11.00 34.78 27.60
N LEU A 116 10.40 33.58 27.65
CA LEU A 116 10.41 32.59 26.57
C LEU A 116 9.14 32.65 25.70
N VAL A 117 8.03 33.18 26.23
CA VAL A 117 6.74 33.17 25.53
C VAL A 117 6.53 34.53 24.85
N PRO A 118 6.27 34.58 23.53
CA PRO A 118 6.01 35.83 22.84
C PRO A 118 4.73 36.49 23.36
N THR A 119 4.69 37.83 23.36
CA THR A 119 3.49 38.58 23.75
C THR A 119 2.32 38.27 22.79
N PRO A 120 1.06 38.24 23.27
CA PRO A 120 -0.09 37.65 22.56
C PRO A 120 -0.59 38.39 21.32
N ALA A 121 0.14 39.37 20.78
CA ALA A 121 -0.23 39.99 19.52
C ALA A 121 -0.10 38.94 18.39
N SER A 122 -1.21 38.26 18.11
CA SER A 122 -1.24 37.08 17.23
C SER A 122 -1.21 37.53 15.78
N THR A 123 -0.07 37.38 15.11
CA THR A 123 -0.06 37.26 13.65
C THR A 123 -0.89 36.01 13.30
N PRO A 124 -1.95 36.12 12.47
CA PRO A 124 -2.73 34.98 12.04
C PRO A 124 -1.81 33.86 11.51
N GLY A 125 -2.09 32.60 11.85
CA GLY A 125 -1.30 31.47 11.40
C GLY A 125 -0.05 31.14 12.23
N THR A 126 0.25 31.87 13.31
CA THR A 126 1.32 31.51 14.25
C THR A 126 0.96 30.25 15.04
N PHE A 127 1.74 29.18 14.91
CA PHE A 127 1.47 27.88 15.55
C PHE A 127 2.54 27.47 16.59
N ALA A 128 3.77 27.95 16.44
CA ALA A 128 4.87 27.59 17.33
C ALA A 128 5.73 28.80 17.73
N THR A 129 6.56 28.59 18.74
CA THR A 129 7.59 29.52 19.23
C THR A 129 8.95 28.84 19.09
N LEU A 130 9.91 29.52 18.45
CA LEU A 130 11.30 29.09 18.35
C LEU A 130 12.17 29.97 19.25
N LEU A 131 12.92 29.33 20.13
CA LEU A 131 13.88 29.91 21.04
C LEU A 131 15.29 29.62 20.54
N TYR A 132 16.16 30.60 20.62
CA TYR A 132 17.59 30.41 20.49
C TYR A 132 18.29 31.01 21.72
N PHE A 133 19.04 30.17 22.44
CA PHE A 133 19.78 30.56 23.63
C PHE A 133 21.19 31.00 23.23
N VAL A 134 21.55 32.26 23.45
CA VAL A 134 22.93 32.73 23.23
C VAL A 134 23.87 32.14 24.29
N PRO A 135 25.20 32.07 24.01
CA PRO A 135 26.18 31.64 25.00
C PRO A 135 25.96 32.32 26.35
N SER A 136 25.80 31.53 27.41
CA SER A 136 25.39 32.01 28.72
C SER A 136 26.20 31.32 29.81
N ASP A 137 26.45 32.05 30.90
CA ASP A 137 27.09 31.55 32.12
C ASP A 137 26.07 31.11 33.17
N CYS A 138 24.77 31.07 32.84
CA CYS A 138 23.74 30.84 33.84
C CYS A 138 23.78 29.42 34.45
N ILE A 139 23.44 29.32 35.74
CA ILE A 139 23.28 28.05 36.46
C ILE A 139 21.83 27.94 36.95
N GLY A 140 21.15 26.86 36.56
CA GLY A 140 19.71 26.68 36.76
C GLY A 140 18.94 27.08 35.50
N GLY A 141 17.68 27.50 35.65
CA GLY A 141 16.93 27.96 34.48
C GLY A 141 16.38 26.86 33.57
N ALA A 142 16.41 25.59 33.99
CA ALA A 142 15.90 24.46 33.21
C ALA A 142 14.48 24.74 32.70
N VAL A 143 14.25 24.57 31.40
CA VAL A 143 12.97 24.87 30.76
C VAL A 143 12.19 23.57 30.67
N THR A 144 10.94 23.62 31.13
CA THR A 144 10.02 22.49 31.10
C THR A 144 8.82 22.86 30.24
N ILE A 145 8.63 22.11 29.15
CA ILE A 145 7.53 22.26 28.21
C ILE A 145 6.57 21.10 28.39
N THR A 146 5.32 21.45 28.68
CA THR A 146 4.24 20.49 28.96
C THR A 146 3.09 20.65 28.00
N TYR A 147 2.58 19.55 27.45
CA TYR A 147 1.34 19.50 26.68
C TYR A 147 0.56 18.26 27.09
N GLU A 148 -0.63 18.45 27.65
CA GLU A 148 -1.43 17.36 28.26
C GLU A 148 -0.61 16.55 29.29
N ASP A 149 -0.37 15.27 29.04
CA ASP A 149 0.42 14.37 29.86
C ASP A 149 1.91 14.31 29.46
N GLN A 150 2.29 14.97 28.36
CA GLN A 150 3.66 15.00 27.86
C GLN A 150 4.45 16.13 28.53
N THR A 151 5.64 15.81 29.03
CA THR A 151 6.56 16.77 29.68
C THR A 151 7.98 16.54 29.19
N THR A 152 8.62 17.58 28.69
CA THR A 152 10.05 17.58 28.34
C THR A 152 10.75 18.67 29.12
N THR A 153 11.84 18.31 29.80
CA THR A 153 12.70 19.25 30.52
C THR A 153 14.10 19.17 29.95
N TYR A 154 14.69 20.32 29.64
CA TYR A 154 16.07 20.42 29.18
C TYR A 154 16.79 21.57 29.88
N GLU A 155 18.11 21.43 30.00
CA GLU A 155 18.97 22.50 30.52
C GLU A 155 19.14 23.57 29.44
N ALA A 156 18.85 24.82 29.78
CA ALA A 156 18.95 25.96 28.87
C ALA A 156 20.41 26.39 28.68
N ARG A 157 21.19 25.54 28.01
CA ARG A 157 22.59 25.82 27.67
C ARG A 157 22.68 26.79 26.49
N GLY A 158 23.77 27.54 26.44
CA GLY A 158 24.03 28.45 25.32
C GLY A 158 24.29 27.68 24.03
N GLY A 159 23.97 28.28 22.88
CA GLY A 159 24.13 27.67 21.56
C GLY A 159 22.96 26.77 21.14
N HIS A 160 22.01 26.47 22.03
CA HIS A 160 20.91 25.55 21.76
C HIS A 160 19.69 26.25 21.17
N SER A 161 18.94 25.51 20.33
CA SER A 161 17.64 25.95 19.81
C SER A 161 16.52 25.06 20.33
N VAL A 162 15.38 25.66 20.66
CA VAL A 162 14.19 24.91 21.09
C VAL A 162 12.96 25.46 20.44
N VAL A 163 12.17 24.61 19.82
CA VAL A 163 10.88 24.96 19.25
C VAL A 163 9.76 24.21 19.96
N PHE A 164 8.62 24.86 20.15
CA PHE A 164 7.43 24.24 20.74
C PHE A 164 6.15 24.84 20.21
N PHE A 165 5.08 24.04 20.21
CA PHE A 165 3.76 24.53 19.83
C PHE A 165 3.23 25.54 20.86
N ASN A 166 2.56 26.60 20.40
CA ASN A 166 2.06 27.68 21.27
C ASN A 166 0.97 27.24 22.26
N THR A 167 0.39 26.05 22.08
CA THR A 167 -0.53 25.43 23.05
C THR A 167 0.18 24.75 24.21
N CYS A 168 1.50 24.58 24.16
CA CYS A 168 2.26 24.04 25.27
C CYS A 168 2.30 25.04 26.42
N HIS A 169 2.26 24.52 27.64
CA HIS A 169 2.56 25.29 28.83
C HIS A 169 4.08 25.24 29.09
N VAL A 170 4.68 26.41 29.32
CA VAL A 170 6.12 26.57 29.55
C VAL A 170 6.36 27.02 30.98
N SER A 171 7.23 26.31 31.68
CA SER A 171 7.73 26.69 32.99
C SER A 171 9.25 26.67 32.99
N VAL A 172 9.85 27.43 33.89
CA VAL A 172 11.30 27.59 33.98
C VAL A 172 11.71 27.48 35.44
N ALA A 173 12.68 26.62 35.74
CA ALA A 173 13.27 26.53 37.07
C ALA A 173 14.04 27.83 37.40
N PRO A 174 14.20 28.21 38.68
CA PRO A 174 14.94 29.41 39.03
C PRO A 174 16.37 29.42 38.48
N ILE A 175 16.82 30.57 37.99
CA ILE A 175 18.23 30.82 37.73
C ILE A 175 18.88 31.20 39.07
N THR A 176 19.90 30.45 39.46
CA THR A 176 20.61 30.64 40.74
C THR A 176 21.85 31.50 40.60
N TRP A 177 22.41 31.59 39.38
CA TRP A 177 23.58 32.40 39.06
C TRP A 177 23.64 32.74 37.57
N GLY A 178 24.29 33.84 37.22
CA GLY A 178 24.50 34.28 35.83
C GLY A 178 23.25 34.86 35.16
N THR A 179 23.33 35.09 33.84
CA THR A 179 22.19 35.53 33.02
C THR A 179 22.17 34.84 31.67
N ARG A 180 20.98 34.59 31.13
CA ARG A 180 20.82 34.06 29.77
C ARG A 180 20.18 35.08 28.85
N GLY A 181 20.66 35.13 27.61
CA GLY A 181 19.98 35.82 26.52
C GLY A 181 19.18 34.83 25.69
N ILE A 182 17.98 35.23 25.24
CA ILE A 182 17.12 34.40 24.40
C ILE A 182 16.61 35.23 23.24
N PHE A 183 16.80 34.74 22.01
CA PHE A 183 16.03 35.21 20.85
C PHE A 183 14.73 34.41 20.76
N VAL A 184 13.60 35.11 20.77
CA VAL A 184 12.27 34.51 20.66
C VAL A 184 11.68 34.84 19.31
N HIS A 185 11.35 33.81 18.54
CA HIS A 185 10.73 33.89 17.23
C HIS A 185 9.34 33.28 17.25
N ARG A 186 8.40 33.92 16.53
CA ARG A 186 7.12 33.33 16.14
C ARG A 186 7.34 32.48 14.90
N VAL A 187 6.72 31.31 14.87
CA VAL A 187 6.68 30.46 13.68
C VAL A 187 5.24 30.42 13.19
N SER A 188 5.03 30.87 11.96
CA SER A 188 3.72 30.86 11.30
C SER A 188 3.77 30.10 9.99
N TYR A 189 2.65 29.51 9.58
CA TYR A 189 2.54 28.97 8.24
C TYR A 189 2.70 30.07 7.19
N GLU A 190 3.38 29.77 6.11
CA GLU A 190 3.47 30.69 4.99
C GLU A 190 2.07 30.85 4.38
N ASP A 191 1.61 32.10 4.20
CA ASP A 191 0.26 32.46 3.73
C ASP A 191 0.02 32.13 2.25
N TYR A 192 0.75 31.15 1.71
CA TYR A 192 0.54 30.67 0.35
C TYR A 192 -0.89 30.14 0.27
N ALA A 193 -1.70 30.82 -0.54
CA ALA A 193 -3.03 30.44 -1.00
C ALA A 193 -3.06 29.13 -1.82
N SER A 194 -2.20 28.17 -1.47
CA SER A 194 -2.13 26.83 -1.99
C SER A 194 -3.43 26.10 -1.63
N ARG A 195 -4.27 25.90 -2.65
CA ARG A 195 -5.50 25.10 -2.61
C ARG A 195 -5.33 23.65 -2.16
N TYR A 196 -4.12 23.21 -1.81
CA TYR A 196 -3.80 21.85 -1.41
C TYR A 196 -3.57 21.69 0.11
N MET A 197 -3.91 22.70 0.92
CA MET A 197 -3.75 22.68 2.39
C MET A 197 -4.78 21.79 3.13
N TYR A 198 -4.78 20.48 2.87
CA TYR A 198 -5.33 19.52 3.83
C TYR A 198 -4.21 19.11 4.79
N GLY A 199 -4.23 19.60 6.03
CA GLY A 199 -3.37 19.06 7.09
C GLY A 199 -2.65 20.04 8.02
N LEU A 200 -2.89 21.36 7.97
CA LEU A 200 -2.24 22.32 8.88
C LEU A 200 -2.40 21.94 10.36
N ARG A 201 -1.30 21.60 11.02
CA ARG A 201 -1.25 21.25 12.45
C ARG A 201 -0.99 22.52 13.28
N LEU A 202 -2.06 23.23 13.63
CA LEU A 202 -1.97 24.45 14.47
C LEU A 202 -1.68 24.16 15.95
N VAL A 203 -1.90 22.92 16.38
CA VAL A 203 -1.69 22.43 17.75
C VAL A 203 -1.14 21.01 17.64
N PRO A 204 -0.35 20.52 18.63
CA PRO A 204 -0.07 19.10 18.72
C PRO A 204 -1.42 18.38 18.76
N PRO A 205 -1.63 17.35 17.93
CA PRO A 205 -2.87 16.61 17.97
C PRO A 205 -3.00 15.86 19.30
N PRO A 206 -4.21 15.74 19.87
CA PRO A 206 -4.42 14.87 21.02
C PRO A 206 -4.11 13.42 20.65
N LEU A 207 -3.76 12.60 21.64
CA LEU A 207 -3.57 11.17 21.41
C LEU A 207 -4.87 10.56 20.83
N PRO A 208 -4.78 9.68 19.81
CA PRO A 208 -5.95 9.01 19.25
C PRO A 208 -6.74 8.28 20.33
N SER A 209 -8.05 8.45 20.31
CA SER A 209 -8.94 7.66 21.17
C SER A 209 -8.98 6.21 20.70
N LYS A 210 -9.42 5.29 21.56
CA LYS A 210 -9.65 3.90 21.16
C LYS A 210 -10.61 3.78 19.96
N ALA A 211 -11.61 4.66 19.88
CA ALA A 211 -12.56 4.65 18.77
C ALA A 211 -11.88 5.00 17.43
N ASP A 212 -10.97 5.99 17.43
CA ASP A 212 -10.23 6.36 16.22
C ASP A 212 -9.39 5.16 15.70
N ILE A 213 -8.83 4.36 16.62
CA ILE A 213 -8.08 3.14 16.30
C ILE A 213 -8.98 2.09 15.67
N ASP A 214 -10.11 1.82 16.32
CA ASP A 214 -11.07 0.81 15.85
C ASP A 214 -11.53 1.16 14.41
N ASP A 215 -11.83 2.44 14.15
CA ASP A 215 -12.19 2.96 12.83
C ASP A 215 -11.04 2.79 11.81
N ALA A 216 -9.81 3.14 12.19
CA ALA A 216 -8.64 2.99 11.31
C ALA A 216 -8.31 1.53 10.98
N ILE A 217 -8.58 0.59 11.90
CA ILE A 217 -8.41 -0.85 11.67
C ILE A 217 -9.49 -1.36 10.72
N GLU A 218 -10.73 -0.90 10.84
CA GLU A 218 -11.80 -1.25 9.90
C GLU A 218 -11.41 -0.84 8.47
N MET A 219 -10.81 0.33 8.30
CA MET A 219 -10.29 0.80 7.02
C MET A 219 -9.11 -0.03 6.48
N LEU A 220 -8.31 -0.66 7.34
CA LEU A 220 -7.19 -1.51 6.93
C LEU A 220 -7.61 -2.86 6.36
N VAL A 221 -8.86 -3.30 6.58
CA VAL A 221 -9.35 -4.57 6.02
C VAL A 221 -9.24 -4.59 4.50
N ASP A 222 -9.29 -3.41 3.87
CA ASP A 222 -9.23 -3.24 2.42
C ASP A 222 -7.82 -2.91 1.89
N GLN A 223 -6.79 -2.80 2.74
CA GLN A 223 -5.42 -2.43 2.31
C GLN A 223 -4.47 -3.64 2.21
N GLU A 224 -3.67 -3.70 1.13
CA GLU A 224 -2.62 -4.72 0.97
C GLU A 224 -1.41 -4.51 1.91
N TYR A 225 -1.17 -3.27 2.33
CA TYR A 225 -0.08 -2.91 3.25
C TYR A 225 -0.55 -3.00 4.70
N CYS A 226 0.15 -3.84 5.46
CA CYS A 226 -0.35 -4.38 6.73
C CYS A 226 0.50 -3.99 7.94
N VAL A 227 1.64 -3.33 7.71
CA VAL A 227 2.63 -3.03 8.74
C VAL A 227 2.87 -1.54 8.79
N VAL A 228 2.66 -0.96 9.97
CA VAL A 228 3.06 0.41 10.27
C VAL A 228 4.39 0.38 11.01
N HIS A 229 5.26 1.33 10.69
CA HIS A 229 6.53 1.50 11.37
C HIS A 229 6.63 2.89 12.00
N VAL A 230 7.38 2.96 13.09
CA VAL A 230 7.64 4.17 13.87
C VAL A 230 9.11 4.20 14.18
N GLU A 231 9.80 5.25 13.75
CA GLU A 231 11.16 5.51 14.23
C GLU A 231 11.13 5.89 15.71
N LEU A 232 11.96 5.22 16.52
CA LEU A 232 12.05 5.50 17.94
C LEU A 232 12.90 6.74 18.20
N GLU A 233 12.48 7.57 19.14
CA GLU A 233 13.27 8.70 19.61
C GLU A 233 14.46 8.26 20.45
N THR A 234 14.30 7.14 21.17
CA THR A 234 15.37 6.55 21.97
C THR A 234 16.44 6.01 21.04
N ARG A 235 17.51 6.80 20.85
CA ARG A 235 18.70 6.39 20.09
C ARG A 235 19.47 5.31 20.85
N THR A 236 19.15 4.06 20.57
CA THR A 236 19.85 2.89 21.10
C THR A 236 20.00 1.83 20.01
N THR A 237 21.16 1.17 19.97
CA THR A 237 21.40 0.05 19.06
C THR A 237 20.74 -1.24 19.51
N ALA A 238 20.18 -1.27 20.73
CA ALA A 238 19.48 -2.42 21.31
C ALA A 238 18.36 -1.96 22.26
N PRO A 239 17.25 -1.41 21.74
CA PRO A 239 16.13 -1.03 22.58
C PRO A 239 15.50 -2.24 23.25
N GLN A 240 15.11 -2.05 24.50
CA GLN A 240 14.28 -2.98 25.24
C GLN A 240 12.97 -2.28 25.57
N TYR A 241 11.85 -3.00 25.48
CA TYR A 241 10.54 -2.42 25.82
C TYR A 241 10.50 -1.86 27.25
N ALA A 242 11.21 -2.50 28.19
CA ALA A 242 11.32 -2.06 29.58
C ALA A 242 12.15 -0.78 29.78
N THR A 243 13.01 -0.42 28.81
CA THR A 243 13.87 0.77 28.87
C THR A 243 13.32 1.94 28.07
N LEU A 244 12.21 1.74 27.33
CA LEU A 244 11.58 2.84 26.61
C LEU A 244 11.08 3.90 27.60
N THR A 245 11.19 5.16 27.19
CA THR A 245 10.71 6.32 27.95
C THR A 245 9.98 7.27 27.00
N GLY A 246 9.35 8.32 27.54
CA GLY A 246 8.71 9.36 26.72
C GLY A 246 7.68 8.80 25.73
N ARG A 247 7.76 9.26 24.48
CA ARG A 247 6.80 8.95 23.42
C ARG A 247 6.88 7.50 22.96
N ASP A 248 8.07 6.95 22.84
CA ASP A 248 8.26 5.54 22.46
C ASP A 248 7.50 4.60 23.41
N LYS A 249 7.58 4.88 24.72
CA LYS A 249 6.84 4.12 25.73
C LYS A 249 5.33 4.34 25.61
N ALA A 250 4.89 5.59 25.40
CA ALA A 250 3.48 5.91 25.24
C ALA A 250 2.86 5.19 24.04
N VAL A 251 3.54 5.14 22.89
CA VAL A 251 3.11 4.38 21.70
C VAL A 251 2.97 2.90 22.04
N VAL A 252 3.96 2.30 22.72
CA VAL A 252 3.90 0.88 23.10
C VAL A 252 2.76 0.61 24.07
N GLU A 253 2.60 1.41 25.12
CA GLU A 253 1.50 1.27 26.09
C GLU A 253 0.13 1.45 25.42
N TRP A 254 0.02 2.38 24.47
CA TRP A 254 -1.17 2.60 23.65
C TRP A 254 -1.51 1.38 22.78
N LEU A 255 -0.53 0.85 22.04
CA LEU A 255 -0.69 -0.36 21.23
C LEU A 255 -1.06 -1.59 22.09
N LEU A 256 -0.51 -1.69 23.29
CA LEU A 256 -0.81 -2.77 24.24
C LEU A 256 -2.23 -2.65 24.80
N ALA A 257 -2.65 -1.45 25.18
CA ALA A 257 -4.00 -1.19 25.68
C ALA A 257 -5.09 -1.50 24.63
N ALA A 258 -4.76 -1.40 23.34
CA ALA A 258 -5.65 -1.78 22.27
C ALA A 258 -5.83 -3.32 22.17
N GLU A 259 -4.85 -4.12 22.62
CA GLU A 259 -4.84 -5.60 22.63
C GLU A 259 -5.02 -6.29 21.26
N ILE A 260 -5.07 -5.53 20.18
CA ILE A 260 -5.32 -6.01 18.81
C ILE A 260 -4.08 -5.97 17.91
N PHE A 261 -2.94 -5.53 18.43
CA PHE A 261 -1.69 -5.44 17.67
C PHE A 261 -0.65 -6.46 18.15
N ASP A 262 0.15 -6.94 17.21
CA ASP A 262 1.50 -7.41 17.47
C ASP A 262 2.48 -6.26 17.21
N MET A 263 3.60 -6.27 17.91
CA MET A 263 4.66 -5.30 17.68
C MET A 263 6.03 -5.92 17.85
N ALA A 264 7.00 -5.33 17.15
CA ALA A 264 8.37 -5.78 17.11
C ALA A 264 9.36 -4.61 16.90
N PHE A 265 10.58 -4.72 17.42
CA PHE A 265 11.69 -3.82 17.04
C PHE A 265 12.45 -4.34 15.82
N ILE A 266 12.73 -3.46 14.86
CA ILE A 266 13.56 -3.74 13.70
C ILE A 266 14.62 -2.66 13.53
N THR A 267 15.83 -3.04 13.09
CA THR A 267 16.78 -2.04 12.58
C THR A 267 16.54 -1.87 11.10
N VAL A 268 16.24 -0.64 10.69
CA VAL A 268 16.14 -0.28 9.27
C VAL A 268 17.55 0.10 8.85
N ASN A 269 18.26 -0.85 8.25
CA ASN A 269 19.57 -0.55 7.68
C ASN A 269 19.35 0.30 6.44
N ASP A 270 20.11 1.39 6.33
CA ASP A 270 19.97 2.54 5.41
C ASP A 270 20.05 2.22 3.91
N ALA A 271 19.82 0.97 3.50
CA ALA A 271 19.80 0.54 2.11
C ALA A 271 18.63 1.11 1.29
N THR A 272 17.85 2.01 1.87
CA THR A 272 16.86 2.81 1.16
C THR A 272 17.48 4.05 0.54
N THR A 273 18.64 4.49 1.06
CA THR A 273 19.54 5.37 0.32
C THR A 273 19.96 4.70 -0.98
N SER A 274 20.11 5.50 -2.03
CA SER A 274 20.43 5.03 -3.39
C SER A 274 21.77 4.30 -3.49
N HIS A 275 22.54 4.18 -2.40
CA HIS A 275 23.85 3.57 -2.31
C HIS A 275 23.99 2.63 -1.10
N ARG A 276 24.60 1.46 -1.30
CA ARG A 276 24.91 0.48 -0.25
C ARG A 276 26.42 0.33 -0.11
N TRP A 277 26.95 0.48 1.11
CA TRP A 277 28.34 0.16 1.42
C TRP A 277 28.56 -1.36 1.40
N ILE A 278 29.50 -1.82 0.58
CA ILE A 278 30.00 -3.19 0.60
C ILE A 278 31.29 -3.18 1.42
N PRO A 279 31.29 -3.77 2.63
CA PRO A 279 32.49 -3.81 3.45
C PRO A 279 33.60 -4.61 2.75
N PRO A 280 34.86 -4.27 2.99
CA PRO A 280 36.02 -4.89 2.36
C PRO A 280 36.06 -6.40 2.65
N THR A 281 35.91 -7.24 1.62
CA THR A 281 36.17 -8.68 1.72
C THR A 281 37.60 -8.96 1.27
N GLY A 282 38.55 -8.92 2.20
CA GLY A 282 39.98 -9.16 1.94
C GLY A 282 40.83 -7.88 2.04
N THR A 283 41.87 -7.76 1.20
CA THR A 283 42.86 -6.66 1.22
C THR A 283 42.48 -5.44 0.37
N THR A 284 41.22 -5.32 -0.04
CA THR A 284 40.73 -4.19 -0.85
C THR A 284 39.76 -3.38 -0.02
N ASP A 285 39.89 -2.06 -0.04
CA ASP A 285 38.99 -1.12 0.66
C ASP A 285 37.52 -1.33 0.24
N GLY A 286 36.60 -1.00 1.14
CA GLY A 286 35.16 -1.11 0.87
C GLY A 286 34.73 -0.18 -0.27
N ARG A 287 33.55 -0.42 -0.84
CA ARG A 287 33.01 0.46 -1.89
C ARG A 287 31.51 0.65 -1.76
N TRP A 288 31.05 1.85 -2.11
CA TRP A 288 29.63 2.16 -2.29
C TRP A 288 29.13 1.64 -3.64
N VAL A 289 27.98 0.96 -3.66
CA VAL A 289 27.33 0.47 -4.88
C VAL A 289 25.91 0.99 -4.95
N LYS A 290 25.49 1.50 -6.11
CA LYS A 290 24.10 1.94 -6.31
C LYS A 290 23.13 0.79 -6.06
N ASN A 291 22.13 1.03 -5.23
CA ASN A 291 21.09 0.06 -4.92
C ASN A 291 20.01 0.14 -6.01
N ASP A 292 20.06 -0.76 -6.99
CA ASP A 292 19.15 -0.80 -8.16
C ASP A 292 17.74 -1.31 -7.84
N GLY A 293 17.35 -1.31 -6.56
CA GLY A 293 16.07 -1.83 -6.09
C GLY A 293 15.98 -3.35 -6.00
N SER A 294 16.92 -4.11 -6.60
CA SER A 294 16.89 -5.59 -6.59
C SER A 294 17.22 -6.20 -5.22
N ASP A 295 17.86 -5.41 -4.35
CA ASP A 295 18.30 -5.82 -3.02
C ASP A 295 17.43 -5.25 -1.87
N ARG A 296 16.29 -4.58 -2.18
CA ARG A 296 15.36 -3.94 -1.22
C ARG A 296 14.76 -4.86 -0.14
N GLY A 297 15.08 -6.16 -0.15
CA GLY A 297 14.69 -7.10 0.90
C GLY A 297 15.81 -7.66 1.79
N LYS A 298 17.09 -7.33 1.53
CA LYS A 298 18.23 -8.07 2.12
C LYS A 298 18.88 -7.42 3.34
N THR A 299 18.46 -6.23 3.76
CA THR A 299 19.27 -5.40 4.68
C THR A 299 18.67 -5.15 6.05
N MET A 300 17.41 -5.50 6.32
CA MET A 300 16.88 -5.40 7.68
C MET A 300 17.54 -6.43 8.60
N ARG A 301 18.34 -5.93 9.55
CA ARG A 301 18.90 -6.74 10.62
C ARG A 301 17.91 -6.83 11.77
N LYS A 302 17.99 -7.93 12.51
CA LYS A 302 17.09 -8.23 13.63
C LYS A 302 17.79 -7.96 14.93
N LEU A 303 17.07 -7.35 15.85
CA LEU A 303 17.52 -7.13 17.22
C LEU A 303 17.26 -8.37 18.09
N PRO A 304 17.92 -8.51 19.25
CA PRO A 304 17.50 -9.45 20.28
C PRO A 304 16.14 -9.04 20.85
N ASP A 305 15.30 -10.00 21.28
CA ASP A 305 13.96 -9.75 21.89
C ASP A 305 13.04 -8.84 21.06
N VAL A 306 12.99 -9.14 19.76
CA VAL A 306 12.25 -8.35 18.77
C VAL A 306 10.80 -8.13 19.15
N PHE A 307 10.07 -9.14 19.62
CA PHE A 307 8.61 -9.07 19.81
C PHE A 307 8.23 -8.70 21.24
N HIS A 308 7.20 -7.87 21.39
CA HIS A 308 6.70 -7.54 22.71
C HIS A 308 6.06 -8.78 23.38
N PRO A 309 6.46 -9.15 24.62
CA PRO A 309 6.02 -10.39 25.25
C PRO A 309 4.51 -10.45 25.52
N GLN A 310 3.87 -9.30 25.80
CA GLN A 310 2.43 -9.23 26.05
C GLN A 310 1.56 -9.34 24.77
N CYS A 311 2.14 -9.17 23.58
CA CYS A 311 1.37 -9.38 22.33
C CYS A 311 1.03 -10.86 22.10
N VAL A 312 1.76 -11.77 22.78
CA VAL A 312 1.64 -13.22 22.60
C VAL A 312 1.73 -13.59 21.11
N THR A 313 2.71 -13.00 20.42
CA THR A 313 2.94 -13.26 19.00
C THR A 313 3.32 -14.74 18.83
N PRO A 314 2.63 -15.51 17.96
CA PRO A 314 2.86 -16.95 17.86
C PRO A 314 4.30 -17.30 17.49
N SER A 315 4.88 -18.32 18.13
CA SER A 315 6.28 -18.72 17.92
C SER A 315 6.60 -19.06 16.46
N ARG A 316 5.65 -19.65 15.73
CA ARG A 316 5.77 -19.90 14.29
C ARG A 316 5.87 -18.61 13.48
N LEU A 317 5.13 -17.56 13.85
CA LEU A 317 5.26 -16.25 13.21
C LEU A 317 6.63 -15.64 13.51
N GLN A 318 7.05 -15.65 14.78
CA GLN A 318 8.38 -15.16 15.18
C GLN A 318 9.51 -15.88 14.40
N THR A 319 9.35 -17.19 14.18
CA THR A 319 10.28 -18.02 13.40
C THR A 319 10.18 -17.77 11.90
N ALA A 320 9.01 -17.41 11.37
CA ALA A 320 8.78 -17.12 9.95
C ALA A 320 9.18 -15.69 9.57
N TRP A 321 9.13 -14.77 10.53
CA TRP A 321 9.53 -13.37 10.44
C TRP A 321 10.86 -13.12 9.70
N PRO A 322 11.93 -13.96 9.81
CA PRO A 322 13.19 -13.71 9.11
C PRO A 322 13.15 -13.95 7.61
N PHE A 323 12.16 -14.65 7.11
CA PHE A 323 12.16 -15.18 5.75
C PHE A 323 11.35 -14.34 4.76
N ARG A 324 10.72 -13.26 5.21
CA ARG A 324 10.03 -12.29 4.35
C ARG A 324 10.53 -10.89 4.67
N PRO A 325 11.02 -10.13 3.67
CA PRO A 325 11.30 -8.73 3.88
C PRO A 325 9.99 -8.01 4.22
N ILE A 326 9.95 -7.38 5.39
CA ILE A 326 8.80 -6.59 5.82
C ILE A 326 8.57 -5.39 4.89
N ALA A 327 9.58 -5.00 4.10
CA ALA A 327 9.48 -4.00 3.04
C ALA A 327 8.36 -4.30 2.02
N TYR A 328 7.99 -5.57 1.80
CA TYR A 328 6.84 -5.91 0.93
C TYR A 328 5.48 -5.61 1.56
N PHE A 329 5.44 -5.28 2.85
CA PHE A 329 4.23 -5.03 3.63
C PHE A 329 4.22 -3.63 4.26
N ILE A 330 5.29 -2.85 4.06
CA ILE A 330 5.38 -1.43 4.42
C ILE A 330 4.92 -0.64 3.20
N GLU A 331 4.04 0.34 3.42
CA GLU A 331 3.51 1.24 2.40
C GLU A 331 4.69 1.96 1.68
N GLU A 332 4.82 1.84 0.35
CA GLU A 332 6.00 2.29 -0.41
C GLU A 332 6.28 3.81 -0.30
N ASP A 333 5.25 4.63 -0.06
CA ASP A 333 5.33 6.10 0.07
C ASP A 333 5.92 6.57 1.43
N THR A 334 6.57 5.69 2.20
CA THR A 334 7.01 5.97 3.59
C THR A 334 8.51 6.10 3.75
N ILE A 335 9.29 5.72 2.74
CA ILE A 335 10.76 5.69 2.84
C ILE A 335 11.37 6.84 2.04
N ASP A 336 10.79 8.03 2.18
CA ASP A 336 11.57 9.25 2.06
C ASP A 336 12.14 9.50 3.46
N ILE A 337 13.25 8.81 3.77
CA ILE A 337 14.17 9.29 4.80
C ILE A 337 14.51 10.70 4.35
N ALA A 338 14.36 11.68 5.24
CA ALA A 338 14.42 13.11 4.97
C ALA A 338 15.81 13.60 4.48
N ASP A 339 16.24 13.10 3.32
CA ASP A 339 17.36 13.53 2.50
C ASP A 339 16.82 14.21 1.24
N ASP A 340 15.74 15.01 1.38
CA ASP A 340 15.49 16.14 0.48
C ASP A 340 16.56 17.21 0.77
N ASP A 341 17.81 16.84 0.56
CA ASP A 341 18.90 17.79 0.41
C ASP A 341 18.53 18.66 -0.79
N ALA A 342 18.56 19.96 -0.53
CA ALA A 342 18.16 21.05 -1.40
C ALA A 342 19.04 21.22 -2.65
N SER A 343 19.34 20.14 -3.38
CA SER A 343 20.25 20.15 -4.54
C SER A 343 19.59 20.53 -5.87
N ASP A 344 18.27 20.74 -5.91
CA ASP A 344 17.55 21.03 -7.17
C ASP A 344 17.30 22.53 -7.43
N ILE A 345 17.89 23.44 -6.64
CA ILE A 345 17.99 24.84 -7.07
C ILE A 345 19.21 24.95 -7.97
N ALA A 346 18.98 24.73 -9.26
CA ALA A 346 19.91 25.01 -10.33
C ALA A 346 20.39 26.46 -10.26
N ASP A 347 21.62 26.65 -9.79
CA ASP A 347 22.44 27.82 -10.08
C ASP A 347 22.85 27.75 -11.55
N ASP A 348 22.08 28.42 -12.41
CA ASP A 348 22.58 29.00 -13.65
C ASP A 348 23.56 30.13 -13.29
N ASP A 349 24.78 29.81 -12.87
CA ASP A 349 25.90 30.75 -12.96
C ASP A 349 27.23 29.98 -13.10
N ALA A 350 27.63 29.84 -14.36
CA ALA A 350 28.93 29.32 -14.76
C ALA A 350 30.05 30.27 -14.31
N SER A 351 30.77 29.89 -13.27
CA SER A 351 32.13 30.37 -13.04
C SER A 351 33.01 29.20 -12.63
N ASP A 352 33.91 28.84 -13.54
CA ASP A 352 35.02 27.90 -13.36
C ASP A 352 35.88 28.33 -12.16
N SER A 353 35.82 27.57 -11.06
CA SER A 353 36.88 27.56 -10.05
C SER A 353 37.22 26.12 -9.69
N ASP A 354 38.29 25.62 -10.32
CA ASP A 354 38.96 24.36 -10.04
C ASP A 354 39.69 24.41 -8.68
N ASP A 355 38.97 24.32 -7.56
CA ASP A 355 39.59 24.11 -6.24
C ASP A 355 39.18 22.73 -5.68
N ASP A 356 40.11 21.78 -5.80
CA ASP A 356 40.09 20.42 -5.27
C ASP A 356 40.22 20.42 -3.72
N ASP A 357 39.14 20.67 -3.00
CA ASP A 357 39.08 20.43 -1.54
C ASP A 357 38.48 19.04 -1.25
N ALA A 358 39.35 18.03 -1.23
CA ALA A 358 39.04 16.62 -1.01
C ALA A 358 39.24 16.17 0.45
N SER A 359 38.79 16.95 1.44
CA SER A 359 38.91 16.57 2.86
C SER A 359 37.66 16.91 3.66
N ASP A 360 37.15 15.91 4.40
CA ASP A 360 36.19 15.96 5.53
C ASP A 360 34.76 15.38 5.39
N SER A 361 34.49 14.47 4.44
CA SER A 361 33.21 13.73 4.41
C SER A 361 33.20 12.37 5.15
N ASP A 362 34.28 11.97 5.82
CA ASP A 362 34.42 10.60 6.37
C ASP A 362 33.77 10.40 7.76
N ASP A 363 33.32 11.46 8.44
CA ASP A 363 32.79 11.38 9.81
C ASP A 363 31.25 11.26 9.91
N GLU A 364 30.49 11.43 8.82
CA GLU A 364 29.03 11.24 8.87
C GLU A 364 28.59 9.77 8.88
N ASP A 365 29.50 8.85 8.56
CA ASP A 365 29.22 7.43 8.29
C ASP A 365 29.04 6.56 9.55
N ASN A 366 29.11 7.16 10.74
CA ASN A 366 29.00 6.45 12.01
C ASN A 366 27.70 6.75 12.78
N ARG A 367 26.67 7.30 12.12
CA ARG A 367 25.35 7.44 12.74
C ARG A 367 24.81 6.03 13.04
N PRO A 368 24.40 5.73 14.30
CA PRO A 368 23.82 4.45 14.63
C PRO A 368 22.55 4.23 13.82
N VAL A 369 22.46 3.05 13.18
CA VAL A 369 21.31 2.64 12.36
C VAL A 369 20.01 2.87 13.14
N PRO A 370 19.02 3.59 12.58
CA PRO A 370 17.78 3.86 13.27
C PRO A 370 17.05 2.56 13.61
N VAL A 371 16.53 2.50 14.83
CA VAL A 371 15.67 1.41 15.27
C VAL A 371 14.22 1.87 15.18
N CYS A 372 13.41 1.05 14.51
CA CYS A 372 11.99 1.30 14.37
C CYS A 372 11.19 0.27 15.19
N LEU A 373 10.10 0.73 15.79
CA LEU A 373 9.00 -0.12 16.21
C LEU A 373 8.10 -0.39 15.01
N VAL A 374 7.89 -1.65 14.67
CA VAL A 374 6.88 -2.08 13.70
C VAL A 374 5.74 -2.76 14.40
N PHE A 375 4.52 -2.55 13.93
CA PHE A 375 3.34 -3.19 14.47
C PHE A 375 2.30 -3.45 13.38
N TRP A 376 1.45 -4.43 13.62
CA TRP A 376 0.40 -4.86 12.70
C TRP A 376 -0.78 -5.45 13.48
N PRO A 377 -2.02 -5.32 12.96
CA PRO A 377 -3.17 -5.99 13.54
C PRO A 377 -2.97 -7.51 13.61
N LYS A 378 -3.39 -8.14 14.72
CA LYS A 378 -3.34 -9.60 14.90
C LYS A 378 -4.10 -10.35 13.80
N ALA A 379 -5.12 -9.73 13.20
CA ALA A 379 -5.84 -10.29 12.05
C ALA A 379 -4.92 -10.56 10.83
N LEU A 380 -3.79 -9.86 10.72
CA LEU A 380 -2.85 -9.93 9.60
C LEU A 380 -1.69 -10.93 9.84
N ARG A 381 -1.72 -11.65 10.97
CA ARG A 381 -0.70 -12.67 11.31
C ARG A 381 -0.52 -13.72 10.20
N LEU A 382 -1.60 -14.12 9.53
CA LEU A 382 -1.53 -15.10 8.42
C LEU A 382 -0.87 -14.53 7.16
N SER A 383 -1.09 -13.25 6.86
CA SER A 383 -0.45 -12.55 5.75
C SER A 383 1.07 -12.53 5.92
N LEU A 384 1.53 -12.22 7.13
CA LEU A 384 2.95 -12.21 7.49
C LEU A 384 3.57 -13.61 7.55
N LEU A 385 2.82 -14.61 8.03
CA LEU A 385 3.24 -16.01 8.03
C LEU A 385 3.45 -16.53 6.59
N GLY A 386 2.53 -16.14 5.69
CA GLY A 386 2.50 -16.48 4.28
C GLY A 386 1.88 -17.84 3.98
N LEU A 387 1.33 -17.97 2.76
CA LEU A 387 0.50 -19.12 2.31
C LEU A 387 1.01 -20.50 2.71
N VAL A 388 2.24 -20.84 2.33
CA VAL A 388 2.78 -22.20 2.50
C VAL A 388 2.81 -22.59 3.98
N ARG A 389 3.20 -21.64 4.84
CA ARG A 389 3.26 -21.86 6.30
C ARG A 389 1.88 -21.81 6.93
N THR A 390 0.97 -20.99 6.41
CA THR A 390 -0.45 -20.99 6.81
C THR A 390 -1.09 -22.35 6.54
N VAL A 391 -0.91 -22.91 5.35
CA VAL A 391 -1.44 -24.26 5.02
C VAL A 391 -0.83 -25.32 5.93
N ALA A 392 0.47 -25.26 6.21
CA ALA A 392 1.12 -26.17 7.15
C ALA A 392 0.58 -26.05 8.59
N LEU A 393 0.35 -24.82 9.06
CA LEU A 393 -0.28 -24.56 10.36
C LEU A 393 -1.68 -25.18 10.44
N LEU A 394 -2.53 -24.96 9.44
CA LEU A 394 -3.88 -25.51 9.43
C LEU A 394 -3.87 -27.04 9.32
N ARG A 395 -2.93 -27.61 8.55
CA ARG A 395 -2.72 -29.05 8.46
C ARG A 395 -2.38 -29.64 9.83
N ASP A 396 -1.49 -29.00 10.58
CA ASP A 396 -1.14 -29.43 11.93
C ASP A 396 -2.34 -29.40 12.90
N HIS A 397 -3.29 -28.48 12.72
CA HIS A 397 -4.56 -28.53 13.48
C HIS A 397 -5.45 -29.71 13.10
N VAL A 398 -5.59 -30.00 11.80
CA VAL A 398 -6.35 -31.16 11.32
C VAL A 398 -5.76 -32.46 11.85
N ASP A 399 -4.42 -32.55 11.86
CA ASP A 399 -3.70 -33.74 12.33
C ASP A 399 -3.64 -33.83 13.87
N GLY A 400 -4.10 -32.79 14.59
CA GLY A 400 -4.06 -32.71 16.05
C GLY A 400 -2.67 -32.48 16.64
N SER A 401 -1.69 -32.09 15.82
CA SER A 401 -0.31 -31.80 16.23
C SER A 401 -0.12 -30.36 16.74
N CYS A 402 -1.11 -29.49 16.53
CA CYS A 402 -1.13 -28.10 16.99
C CYS A 402 -2.47 -27.74 17.65
N SER A 403 -2.41 -27.05 18.80
CA SER A 403 -3.57 -26.47 19.48
C SER A 403 -3.53 -24.94 19.53
N ASP A 404 -2.48 -24.32 19.01
CA ASP A 404 -2.29 -22.87 18.98
C ASP A 404 -3.15 -22.26 17.86
N ASP A 405 -4.23 -21.58 18.22
CA ASP A 405 -5.15 -20.91 17.29
C ASP A 405 -4.56 -19.64 16.64
N PHE A 406 -3.26 -19.39 16.81
CA PHE A 406 -2.54 -18.24 16.27
C PHE A 406 -3.09 -16.90 16.79
N GLY A 407 -3.80 -16.92 17.92
CA GLY A 407 -4.47 -15.80 18.58
C GLY A 407 -5.77 -15.33 17.92
N PHE A 408 -6.41 -16.18 17.12
CA PHE A 408 -7.77 -15.91 16.60
C PHE A 408 -8.88 -16.32 17.59
N GLY A 409 -8.53 -16.83 18.77
CA GLY A 409 -9.46 -17.18 19.85
C GLY A 409 -10.15 -18.54 19.70
N SER A 410 -10.11 -19.14 18.49
CA SER A 410 -10.51 -20.53 18.26
C SER A 410 -9.91 -21.09 16.98
N THR A 411 -9.83 -22.41 16.87
CA THR A 411 -9.45 -23.08 15.62
C THR A 411 -10.40 -22.72 14.47
N GLN A 412 -11.71 -22.58 14.74
CA GLN A 412 -12.67 -22.17 13.72
C GLN A 412 -12.36 -20.78 13.16
N ALA A 413 -12.13 -19.80 14.05
CA ALA A 413 -11.81 -18.43 13.66
C ALA A 413 -10.48 -18.35 12.89
N LEU A 414 -9.49 -19.17 13.24
CA LEU A 414 -8.25 -19.31 12.46
C LEU A 414 -8.51 -19.80 11.03
N PHE A 415 -9.36 -20.81 10.86
CA PHE A 415 -9.72 -21.33 9.55
C PHE A 415 -10.54 -20.32 8.73
N GLU A 416 -11.47 -19.60 9.35
CA GLU A 416 -12.23 -18.51 8.71
C GLU A 416 -11.29 -17.39 8.23
N ALA A 417 -10.35 -16.97 9.08
CA ALA A 417 -9.34 -15.98 8.72
C ALA A 417 -8.46 -16.48 7.57
N ALA A 418 -8.10 -17.77 7.56
CA ALA A 418 -7.32 -18.36 6.48
C ALA A 418 -8.09 -18.42 5.15
N VAL A 419 -9.40 -18.74 5.17
CA VAL A 419 -10.22 -18.68 3.96
C VAL A 419 -10.24 -17.24 3.42
N ARG A 420 -10.50 -16.24 4.26
CA ARG A 420 -10.47 -14.82 3.87
C ARG A 420 -9.12 -14.41 3.30
N PHE A 421 -8.02 -14.86 3.91
CA PHE A 421 -6.66 -14.59 3.43
C PHE A 421 -6.41 -15.14 2.02
N PHE A 422 -7.00 -16.29 1.66
CA PHE A 422 -6.87 -16.83 0.31
C PHE A 422 -7.85 -16.20 -0.69
N THR A 423 -9.06 -15.81 -0.25
CA THR A 423 -10.13 -15.26 -1.09
C THR A 423 -10.14 -13.72 -1.17
N GLY A 424 -9.15 -13.03 -0.60
CA GLY A 424 -9.11 -11.57 -0.54
C GLY A 424 -9.33 -10.89 -1.90
N ALA A 425 -9.95 -9.71 -1.88
CA ALA A 425 -10.47 -9.03 -3.07
C ALA A 425 -9.39 -8.60 -4.09
N GLU A 426 -8.15 -8.40 -3.64
CA GLU A 426 -7.03 -8.09 -4.52
C GLU A 426 -6.23 -9.36 -4.86
N PRO A 427 -5.81 -9.54 -6.13
CA PRO A 427 -5.01 -10.67 -6.57
C PRO A 427 -3.57 -10.57 -6.04
N GLY A 428 -3.41 -10.65 -4.73
CA GLY A 428 -2.11 -10.73 -4.09
C GLY A 428 -1.37 -12.03 -4.45
N PRO A 429 -0.10 -12.18 -4.02
CA PRO A 429 0.70 -13.39 -4.24
C PRO A 429 0.00 -14.69 -3.77
N ALA A 430 -0.96 -14.54 -2.84
CA ALA A 430 -1.89 -15.55 -2.36
C ALA A 430 -2.62 -16.30 -3.48
N GLN A 431 -3.18 -15.55 -4.42
CA GLN A 431 -3.98 -16.12 -5.48
C GLN A 431 -3.08 -16.78 -6.55
N LEU A 432 -1.85 -16.37 -6.80
CA LEU A 432 -1.09 -16.94 -7.94
C LEU A 432 -0.46 -18.32 -7.66
N ASN A 433 -0.36 -18.73 -6.39
CA ASN A 433 0.28 -20.00 -6.02
C ASN A 433 -0.69 -21.20 -6.08
N ARG A 434 -0.82 -21.79 -7.27
CA ARG A 434 -1.71 -22.96 -7.52
C ARG A 434 -1.48 -24.13 -6.57
N SER A 435 -0.22 -24.45 -6.23
CA SER A 435 0.11 -25.53 -5.30
C SER A 435 -0.46 -25.27 -3.90
N SER A 436 -0.39 -24.02 -3.43
CA SER A 436 -0.95 -23.63 -2.13
C SER A 436 -2.48 -23.65 -2.14
N ARG A 437 -3.13 -23.28 -3.26
CA ARG A 437 -4.59 -23.36 -3.40
C ARG A 437 -5.12 -24.79 -3.24
N LEU A 438 -4.49 -25.75 -3.91
CA LEU A 438 -4.88 -27.16 -3.81
C LEU A 438 -4.60 -27.72 -2.41
N ALA A 439 -3.45 -27.36 -1.83
CA ALA A 439 -3.11 -27.80 -0.49
C ALA A 439 -4.10 -27.26 0.56
N MET A 440 -4.51 -25.98 0.44
CA MET A 440 -5.55 -25.38 1.27
C MET A 440 -6.90 -26.07 1.09
N ALA A 441 -7.31 -26.34 -0.16
CA ALA A 441 -8.54 -27.07 -0.47
C ALA A 441 -8.58 -28.43 0.24
N ASN A 442 -7.49 -29.20 0.17
CA ASN A 442 -7.37 -30.49 0.85
C ASN A 442 -7.43 -30.35 2.38
N VAL A 443 -6.80 -29.32 2.96
CA VAL A 443 -6.89 -29.04 4.40
C VAL A 443 -8.34 -28.78 4.83
N LEU A 444 -9.07 -27.94 4.09
CA LEU A 444 -10.48 -27.66 4.38
C LEU A 444 -11.36 -28.90 4.25
N PHE A 445 -11.07 -29.77 3.27
CA PHE A 445 -11.79 -31.04 3.11
C PHE A 445 -11.62 -31.94 4.33
N ASP A 446 -10.38 -32.07 4.81
CA ASP A 446 -10.08 -32.93 5.96
C ASP A 446 -10.63 -32.34 7.26
N TYR A 447 -10.61 -31.01 7.43
CA TYR A 447 -11.26 -30.31 8.53
C TYR A 447 -12.78 -30.54 8.54
N GLY A 448 -13.41 -30.62 7.36
CA GLY A 448 -14.78 -31.12 7.21
C GLY A 448 -15.90 -30.09 7.44
N ASP A 449 -15.58 -28.81 7.58
CA ASP A 449 -16.57 -27.73 7.65
C ASP A 449 -17.05 -27.33 6.25
N ARG A 450 -18.34 -27.58 6.00
CA ARG A 450 -19.01 -27.26 4.73
C ARG A 450 -18.99 -25.75 4.42
N ALA A 451 -19.23 -24.89 5.41
CA ALA A 451 -19.33 -23.45 5.19
C ALA A 451 -17.99 -22.87 4.71
N LEU A 452 -16.89 -23.29 5.34
CA LEU A 452 -15.55 -22.87 4.93
C LEU A 452 -15.18 -23.34 3.51
N MET A 453 -15.52 -24.57 3.14
CA MET A 453 -15.31 -25.07 1.77
C MET A 453 -16.17 -24.33 0.75
N ALA A 454 -17.42 -24.01 1.12
CA ALA A 454 -18.33 -23.22 0.29
C ALA A 454 -17.80 -21.80 0.06
N ASP A 455 -17.36 -21.12 1.12
CA ASP A 455 -16.82 -19.77 1.06
C ASP A 455 -15.51 -19.73 0.27
N TYR A 456 -14.60 -20.68 0.51
CA TYR A 456 -13.36 -20.82 -0.26
C TYR A 456 -13.64 -21.05 -1.75
N LEU A 457 -14.58 -21.94 -2.08
CA LEU A 457 -14.94 -22.21 -3.46
C LEU A 457 -15.52 -20.97 -4.15
N SER A 458 -16.45 -20.25 -3.49
CA SER A 458 -17.10 -19.07 -4.08
C SER A 458 -16.19 -17.85 -4.17
N GLY A 459 -15.32 -17.63 -3.17
CA GLY A 459 -14.47 -16.44 -3.09
C GLY A 459 -13.19 -16.51 -3.91
N MET A 460 -12.80 -17.70 -4.38
CA MET A 460 -11.61 -17.86 -5.22
C MET A 460 -11.91 -17.59 -6.69
N ARG A 461 -10.98 -16.92 -7.37
CA ARG A 461 -10.95 -16.83 -8.83
C ARG A 461 -10.26 -18.06 -9.43
N TRP A 462 -11.03 -18.93 -10.08
CA TRP A 462 -10.51 -20.14 -10.73
C TRP A 462 -10.22 -19.90 -12.22
N ASP A 463 -9.05 -20.35 -12.67
CA ASP A 463 -8.61 -20.27 -14.07
C ASP A 463 -8.61 -21.66 -14.76
N GLU A 464 -8.41 -21.68 -16.08
CA GLU A 464 -8.41 -22.92 -16.88
C GLU A 464 -7.33 -23.94 -16.48
N HIS A 465 -6.28 -23.50 -15.75
CA HIS A 465 -5.16 -24.30 -15.30
C HIS A 465 -5.37 -24.88 -13.90
N ASP A 466 -6.39 -24.44 -13.16
CA ASP A 466 -6.77 -24.98 -11.84
C ASP A 466 -7.46 -26.36 -11.92
N VAL A 467 -7.23 -27.12 -12.99
CA VAL A 467 -7.84 -28.44 -13.24
C VAL A 467 -7.62 -29.42 -12.09
N ALA A 468 -6.51 -29.29 -11.36
CA ALA A 468 -6.19 -30.13 -10.21
C ALA A 468 -7.19 -29.95 -9.03
N ILE A 469 -7.97 -28.86 -9.01
CA ILE A 469 -9.00 -28.59 -8.01
C ILE A 469 -10.32 -29.33 -8.34
N VAL A 470 -10.55 -29.71 -9.60
CA VAL A 470 -11.80 -30.37 -10.03
C VAL A 470 -12.12 -31.64 -9.21
N PRO A 471 -11.17 -32.58 -8.99
CA PRO A 471 -11.45 -33.77 -8.17
C PRO A 471 -11.82 -33.44 -6.72
N TRP A 472 -11.26 -32.36 -6.17
CA TRP A 472 -11.62 -31.87 -4.84
C TRP A 472 -13.07 -31.38 -4.82
N VAL A 473 -13.48 -30.54 -5.78
CA VAL A 473 -14.87 -30.05 -5.86
C VAL A 473 -15.87 -31.21 -5.98
N VAL A 474 -15.57 -32.20 -6.83
CA VAL A 474 -16.39 -33.41 -6.97
C VAL A 474 -16.48 -34.17 -5.65
N SER A 475 -15.37 -34.28 -4.92
CA SER A 475 -15.35 -34.94 -3.61
C SER A 475 -16.17 -34.18 -2.55
N VAL A 476 -16.15 -32.85 -2.58
CA VAL A 476 -16.99 -31.99 -1.71
C VAL A 476 -18.48 -32.23 -2.01
N VAL A 477 -18.87 -32.23 -3.28
CA VAL A 477 -20.25 -32.50 -3.70
C VAL A 477 -20.67 -33.92 -3.32
N ARG A 478 -19.78 -34.91 -3.48
CA ARG A 478 -20.04 -36.30 -3.04
C ARG A 478 -20.28 -36.39 -1.53
N ARG A 479 -19.53 -35.62 -0.74
CA ARG A 479 -19.60 -35.65 0.74
C ARG A 479 -20.85 -34.95 1.29
N PHE A 480 -21.21 -33.78 0.76
CA PHE A 480 -22.27 -32.93 1.31
C PHE A 480 -23.56 -32.88 0.47
N GLY A 481 -23.51 -33.40 -0.75
CA GLY A 481 -24.59 -33.31 -1.73
C GLY A 481 -24.57 -32.00 -2.50
N LEU A 482 -25.02 -32.06 -3.76
CA LEU A 482 -25.12 -30.90 -4.65
C LEU A 482 -26.02 -29.77 -4.10
N PRO A 483 -27.20 -30.05 -3.49
CA PRO A 483 -28.07 -29.00 -2.95
C PRO A 483 -27.39 -28.16 -1.86
N ALA A 484 -26.50 -28.77 -1.08
CA ALA A 484 -25.78 -28.11 0.00
C ALA A 484 -24.70 -27.14 -0.50
N MET A 485 -24.26 -27.31 -1.76
CA MET A 485 -23.20 -26.50 -2.39
C MET A 485 -23.74 -25.54 -3.47
N THR A 486 -25.03 -25.61 -3.81
CA THR A 486 -25.64 -24.81 -4.88
C THR A 486 -25.42 -23.31 -4.71
N ASP A 487 -25.51 -22.80 -3.47
CA ASP A 487 -25.29 -21.38 -3.18
C ASP A 487 -23.85 -20.96 -3.51
N ALA A 488 -22.85 -21.71 -3.03
CA ALA A 488 -21.43 -21.44 -3.33
C ALA A 488 -21.16 -21.44 -4.85
N PHE A 489 -21.71 -22.40 -5.58
CA PHE A 489 -21.56 -22.46 -7.03
C PHE A 489 -22.22 -21.28 -7.76
N SER A 490 -23.36 -20.79 -7.25
CA SER A 490 -24.03 -19.62 -7.80
C SER A 490 -23.29 -18.30 -7.51
N ARG A 491 -22.47 -18.28 -6.45
CA ARG A 491 -21.64 -17.16 -6.00
C ARG A 491 -20.18 -17.27 -6.45
N LEU A 492 -19.82 -18.24 -7.28
CA LEU A 492 -18.47 -18.30 -7.86
C LEU A 492 -18.12 -16.95 -8.46
N ASP A 493 -16.90 -16.51 -8.18
CA ASP A 493 -16.36 -15.27 -8.73
C ASP A 493 -16.63 -15.18 -10.24
N VAL A 494 -17.01 -13.99 -10.71
CA VAL A 494 -17.41 -13.77 -12.10
C VAL A 494 -16.27 -13.95 -13.10
N GLN A 495 -15.02 -14.09 -12.64
CA GLN A 495 -13.79 -14.18 -13.44
C GLN A 495 -13.02 -15.53 -13.39
N THR A 496 -13.43 -16.62 -12.71
CA THR A 496 -14.53 -17.48 -13.14
C THR A 496 -14.29 -18.12 -14.52
N SER A 497 -13.17 -18.80 -14.82
CA SER A 497 -12.98 -19.46 -16.14
C SER A 497 -14.12 -20.46 -16.45
N GLY A 498 -14.79 -20.25 -17.58
CA GLY A 498 -15.81 -21.18 -18.09
C GLY A 498 -15.24 -22.57 -18.41
N SER A 499 -13.97 -22.66 -18.80
CA SER A 499 -13.27 -23.93 -19.07
C SER A 499 -13.06 -24.74 -17.79
N PHE A 500 -12.68 -24.09 -16.69
CA PHE A 500 -12.62 -24.72 -15.37
C PHE A 500 -14.01 -25.18 -14.93
N TRP A 501 -14.99 -24.27 -15.02
CA TRP A 501 -16.34 -24.56 -14.56
C TRP A 501 -16.99 -25.72 -15.32
N ARG A 502 -16.82 -25.80 -16.64
CA ARG A 502 -17.23 -26.95 -17.45
C ARG A 502 -16.66 -28.26 -16.91
N LYS A 503 -15.35 -28.32 -16.61
CA LYS A 503 -14.71 -29.54 -16.09
C LYS A 503 -15.27 -29.94 -14.72
N VAL A 504 -15.61 -28.97 -13.87
CA VAL A 504 -16.30 -29.22 -12.60
C VAL A 504 -17.67 -29.85 -12.84
N LEU A 505 -18.47 -29.28 -13.74
CA LEU A 505 -19.81 -29.80 -14.08
C LEU A 505 -19.75 -31.21 -14.66
N GLU A 506 -18.80 -31.47 -15.56
CA GLU A 506 -18.53 -32.80 -16.13
C GLU A 506 -18.14 -33.80 -15.04
N GLY A 507 -17.26 -33.40 -14.11
CA GLY A 507 -16.85 -34.22 -12.98
C GLY A 507 -18.02 -34.57 -12.05
N ILE A 508 -18.85 -33.59 -11.69
CA ILE A 508 -20.03 -33.81 -10.83
C ILE A 508 -21.02 -34.74 -11.53
N ARG A 509 -21.29 -34.54 -12.82
CA ARG A 509 -22.20 -35.38 -13.61
C ARG A 509 -21.69 -36.81 -13.73
N ALA A 510 -20.39 -37.00 -13.94
CA ALA A 510 -19.77 -38.32 -14.04
C ALA A 510 -19.89 -39.09 -12.71
N ASP A 511 -19.77 -38.39 -11.58
CA ASP A 511 -19.86 -38.99 -10.25
C ASP A 511 -21.31 -39.24 -9.79
N THR A 512 -22.23 -38.32 -10.12
CA THR A 512 -23.64 -38.37 -9.71
C THR A 512 -24.59 -38.13 -10.90
N PRO A 513 -24.84 -39.16 -11.74
CA PRO A 513 -25.68 -39.01 -12.93
C PRO A 513 -27.12 -38.55 -12.66
N SER A 514 -27.65 -38.84 -11.46
CA SER A 514 -29.00 -38.43 -11.06
C SER A 514 -29.17 -36.91 -10.88
N CYS A 515 -28.08 -36.17 -10.72
CA CYS A 515 -28.08 -34.71 -10.52
C CYS A 515 -27.99 -33.91 -11.82
N GLU A 516 -28.13 -34.54 -12.99
CA GLU A 516 -27.96 -33.88 -14.29
C GLU A 516 -28.79 -32.59 -14.45
N ARG A 517 -30.05 -32.62 -14.01
CA ARG A 517 -30.94 -31.43 -14.04
C ARG A 517 -30.41 -30.30 -13.14
N ASP A 518 -29.98 -30.64 -11.93
CA ASP A 518 -29.49 -29.67 -10.95
C ASP A 518 -28.15 -29.07 -11.41
N VAL A 519 -27.27 -29.88 -12.01
CA VAL A 519 -26.01 -29.43 -12.61
C VAL A 519 -26.28 -28.45 -13.76
N TYR A 520 -27.26 -28.74 -14.62
CA TYR A 520 -27.67 -27.84 -15.68
C TYR A 520 -28.22 -26.51 -15.15
N GLU A 521 -29.13 -26.56 -14.18
CA GLU A 521 -29.73 -25.36 -13.57
C GLU A 521 -28.66 -24.48 -12.92
N MET A 522 -27.71 -25.10 -12.22
CA MET A 522 -26.58 -24.42 -11.59
C MET A 522 -25.66 -23.75 -12.62
N ALA A 523 -25.31 -24.47 -13.68
CA ALA A 523 -24.51 -23.93 -14.78
C ALA A 523 -25.20 -22.74 -15.46
N SER A 524 -26.52 -22.82 -15.68
CA SER A 524 -27.32 -21.76 -16.28
C SER A 524 -27.44 -20.51 -15.38
N ARG A 525 -27.60 -20.70 -14.07
CA ARG A 525 -27.62 -19.61 -13.08
C ARG A 525 -26.27 -18.88 -13.03
N TRP A 526 -25.17 -19.64 -12.88
CA TRP A 526 -23.83 -19.05 -12.88
C TRP A 526 -23.58 -18.30 -14.17
N TRP A 527 -23.92 -18.90 -15.31
CA TRP A 527 -23.77 -18.28 -16.62
C TRP A 527 -24.52 -16.94 -16.73
N THR A 528 -25.76 -16.91 -16.26
CA THR A 528 -26.59 -15.68 -16.26
C THR A 528 -25.98 -14.57 -15.40
N SER A 529 -25.34 -14.94 -14.29
CA SER A 529 -24.61 -14.01 -13.41
C SER A 529 -23.28 -13.57 -14.01
N ALA A 530 -22.48 -14.48 -14.56
CA ALA A 530 -21.18 -14.20 -15.19
C ALA A 530 -21.34 -13.28 -16.42
N LEU A 531 -22.40 -13.48 -17.21
CA LEU A 531 -22.75 -12.56 -18.30
C LEU A 531 -22.91 -11.11 -17.83
N LYS A 532 -23.23 -10.85 -16.55
CA LYS A 532 -23.44 -9.47 -16.07
C LYS A 532 -22.20 -8.61 -16.00
N TRP A 533 -21.02 -9.21 -15.89
CA TRP A 533 -19.87 -8.52 -15.33
C TRP A 533 -18.62 -8.48 -16.22
N ASN A 534 -18.46 -9.39 -17.19
CA ASN A 534 -17.20 -9.50 -17.93
C ASN A 534 -17.39 -9.57 -19.44
N GLY A 535 -16.47 -8.91 -20.15
CA GLY A 535 -16.20 -9.19 -21.55
C GLY A 535 -15.59 -10.58 -21.68
N MET A 536 -16.39 -11.59 -22.03
CA MET A 536 -16.03 -13.00 -21.85
C MET A 536 -15.20 -13.57 -23.02
N PRO A 537 -14.00 -14.14 -22.74
CA PRO A 537 -13.17 -14.84 -23.71
C PRO A 537 -13.77 -16.18 -24.18
N VAL A 538 -13.05 -16.84 -25.10
CA VAL A 538 -13.17 -18.22 -25.60
C VAL A 538 -13.86 -19.22 -24.64
N ASP A 539 -13.51 -19.17 -23.36
CA ASP A 539 -14.05 -20.05 -22.31
C ASP A 539 -15.57 -19.99 -22.14
N GLY A 540 -16.17 -18.82 -22.30
CA GLY A 540 -17.61 -18.67 -22.15
C GLY A 540 -18.39 -19.38 -23.25
N ILE A 541 -17.88 -19.31 -24.49
CA ILE A 541 -18.48 -19.97 -25.65
C ILE A 541 -18.42 -21.50 -25.49
N GLN A 542 -17.34 -22.03 -24.90
CA GLN A 542 -17.24 -23.47 -24.61
C GLN A 542 -18.27 -23.93 -23.59
N LEU A 543 -18.50 -23.14 -22.53
CA LEU A 543 -19.55 -23.45 -21.55
C LEU A 543 -20.94 -23.32 -22.15
N ALA A 544 -21.19 -22.33 -23.02
CA ALA A 544 -22.44 -22.21 -23.76
C ALA A 544 -22.68 -23.44 -24.67
N GLY A 545 -21.64 -23.92 -25.36
CA GLY A 545 -21.69 -25.17 -26.12
C GLY A 545 -22.01 -26.37 -25.24
N TRP A 546 -21.38 -26.47 -24.07
CA TRP A 546 -21.69 -27.53 -23.09
C TRP A 546 -23.13 -27.44 -22.57
N LEU A 547 -23.62 -26.25 -22.21
CA LEU A 547 -25.01 -26.02 -21.82
C LEU A 547 -25.95 -26.45 -22.94
N TYR A 548 -25.59 -26.17 -24.19
CA TYR A 548 -26.38 -26.60 -25.34
C TYR A 548 -26.49 -28.11 -25.46
N GLU A 549 -25.37 -28.81 -25.34
CA GLU A 549 -25.36 -30.27 -25.44
C GLU A 549 -26.15 -30.95 -24.32
N ASN A 550 -26.26 -30.29 -23.16
CA ASN A 550 -26.81 -30.84 -21.93
C ASN A 550 -28.14 -30.23 -21.48
N ASN A 551 -28.76 -29.34 -22.28
CA ASN A 551 -30.04 -28.72 -21.93
C ASN A 551 -31.20 -29.71 -21.86
N LEU A 552 -31.11 -30.80 -22.62
CA LEU A 552 -32.07 -31.90 -22.54
C LEU A 552 -31.41 -33.10 -21.89
N ALA A 553 -32.10 -33.69 -20.91
CA ALA A 553 -31.72 -35.00 -20.39
C ALA A 553 -31.50 -35.97 -21.56
N PRO A 554 -30.46 -36.82 -21.55
CA PRO A 554 -30.13 -37.75 -22.63
C PRO A 554 -31.31 -38.63 -23.02
N SER A 555 -32.14 -39.02 -22.05
CA SER A 555 -33.37 -39.77 -22.29
C SER A 555 -34.40 -38.97 -23.10
N THR A 556 -34.56 -37.67 -22.81
CA THR A 556 -35.45 -36.77 -23.54
C THR A 556 -34.93 -36.50 -24.94
N ARG A 557 -33.62 -36.25 -25.07
CA ARG A 557 -32.99 -36.05 -26.38
C ARG A 557 -33.10 -37.30 -27.25
N ALA A 558 -32.82 -38.49 -26.70
CA ALA A 558 -32.99 -39.76 -27.40
C ALA A 558 -34.44 -39.99 -27.83
N LEU A 559 -35.42 -39.65 -26.98
CA LEU A 559 -36.84 -39.75 -27.30
C LEU A 559 -37.25 -38.80 -28.43
N LEU A 560 -36.75 -37.56 -28.42
CA LEU A 560 -37.01 -36.58 -29.49
C LEU A 560 -36.34 -37.03 -30.79
N SER A 561 -35.07 -37.44 -30.76
CA SER A 561 -34.34 -37.94 -31.93
C SER A 561 -34.94 -39.21 -32.54
N ALA A 562 -35.61 -40.04 -31.73
CA ALA A 562 -36.35 -41.20 -32.24
C ALA A 562 -37.66 -40.84 -32.94
N ARG A 563 -38.19 -39.63 -32.72
CA ARG A 563 -39.54 -39.22 -33.15
C ARG A 563 -39.57 -38.04 -34.13
N LEU A 564 -38.51 -37.26 -34.20
CA LEU A 564 -38.43 -36.02 -34.95
C LEU A 564 -37.15 -36.01 -35.81
N PRO A 565 -37.19 -35.37 -36.99
CA PRO A 565 -36.00 -35.06 -37.78
C PRO A 565 -34.94 -34.29 -36.95
N ALA A 566 -33.66 -34.52 -37.25
CA ALA A 566 -32.55 -33.96 -36.47
C ALA A 566 -32.58 -32.42 -36.40
N ASP A 567 -32.96 -31.76 -37.49
CA ASP A 567 -33.12 -30.31 -37.58
C ASP A 567 -34.25 -29.78 -36.68
N VAL A 568 -35.34 -30.54 -36.51
CA VAL A 568 -36.44 -30.17 -35.60
C VAL A 568 -36.00 -30.34 -34.15
N VAL A 569 -35.26 -31.40 -33.83
CA VAL A 569 -34.71 -31.59 -32.48
C VAL A 569 -33.73 -30.48 -32.13
N ASP A 570 -32.83 -30.12 -33.05
CA ASP A 570 -31.90 -29.01 -32.88
C ASP A 570 -32.64 -27.69 -32.68
N ASN A 571 -33.69 -27.41 -33.45
CA ASN A 571 -34.52 -26.22 -33.25
C ASN A 571 -35.22 -26.19 -31.88
N ILE A 572 -35.72 -27.33 -31.38
CA ILE A 572 -36.32 -27.43 -30.04
C ILE A 572 -35.26 -27.15 -28.96
N VAL A 573 -34.04 -27.67 -29.11
CA VAL A 573 -32.93 -27.41 -28.18
C VAL A 573 -32.53 -25.93 -28.22
N VAL A 574 -32.43 -25.34 -29.41
CA VAL A 574 -32.15 -23.90 -29.59
C VAL A 574 -33.22 -23.05 -28.92
N MET A 575 -34.51 -23.38 -29.08
CA MET A 575 -35.60 -22.60 -28.48
C MET A 575 -35.70 -22.73 -26.96
N THR A 576 -35.15 -23.81 -26.40
CA THR A 576 -35.15 -24.04 -24.94
C THR A 576 -33.96 -23.36 -24.24
N ILE A 577 -32.98 -22.87 -25.00
CA ILE A 577 -31.88 -22.06 -24.51
C ILE A 577 -32.18 -20.64 -24.97
N ASP A 578 -32.23 -19.67 -24.05
CA ASP A 578 -32.36 -18.29 -24.48
C ASP A 578 -31.04 -17.83 -25.14
N VAL A 579 -30.90 -18.09 -26.45
CA VAL A 579 -29.74 -17.72 -27.25
C VAL A 579 -29.63 -16.20 -27.42
N ALA A 580 -30.73 -15.46 -27.24
CA ALA A 580 -30.72 -14.01 -27.40
C ALA A 580 -29.89 -13.29 -26.31
N PRO A 581 -30.03 -13.56 -24.99
CA PRO A 581 -29.13 -13.07 -23.95
C PRO A 581 -27.68 -13.52 -24.13
N LEU A 582 -27.48 -14.74 -24.62
CA LEU A 582 -26.15 -15.30 -24.94
C LEU A 582 -25.44 -14.47 -26.00
N VAL A 583 -26.19 -13.94 -26.98
CA VAL A 583 -25.66 -13.25 -28.14
C VAL A 583 -25.65 -11.73 -27.95
N GLN A 584 -26.67 -11.13 -27.32
CA GLN A 584 -26.85 -9.69 -27.18
C GLN A 584 -25.77 -8.98 -26.36
N ARG A 585 -25.01 -9.68 -25.52
CA ARG A 585 -24.01 -9.07 -24.63
C ARG A 585 -22.60 -9.00 -25.21
N PHE A 586 -22.35 -9.73 -26.29
CA PHE A 586 -21.17 -9.55 -27.15
C PHE A 586 -21.18 -8.19 -27.90
N LYS A 587 -22.21 -7.35 -27.69
CA LYS A 587 -22.38 -6.04 -28.33
C LYS A 587 -21.18 -5.09 -28.14
N TYR A 588 -20.42 -5.29 -27.07
CA TYR A 588 -19.29 -4.44 -26.70
C TYR A 588 -17.93 -5.14 -26.83
N GLU A 589 -17.93 -6.42 -27.22
CA GLU A 589 -16.72 -7.23 -27.28
C GLU A 589 -16.22 -7.39 -28.70
N ARG A 590 -15.14 -6.66 -28.98
CA ARG A 590 -14.41 -6.63 -30.25
C ARG A 590 -13.75 -7.98 -30.62
N GLY A 591 -13.89 -9.03 -29.81
CA GLY A 591 -13.15 -10.30 -29.91
C GLY A 591 -13.94 -11.54 -30.38
N LEU A 592 -15.25 -11.47 -30.61
CA LEU A 592 -16.07 -12.67 -30.88
C LEU A 592 -15.55 -13.54 -32.05
N PRO A 593 -15.23 -13.01 -33.25
CA PRO A 593 -14.68 -13.83 -34.33
C PRO A 593 -13.34 -14.47 -34.00
N VAL A 594 -12.49 -13.77 -33.26
CA VAL A 594 -11.17 -14.26 -32.83
C VAL A 594 -11.35 -15.41 -31.82
N ALA A 595 -12.33 -15.28 -30.93
CA ALA A 595 -12.71 -16.33 -30.01
C ALA A 595 -13.26 -17.57 -30.75
N LEU A 596 -14.20 -17.38 -31.70
CA LEU A 596 -14.72 -18.46 -32.54
C LEU A 596 -13.61 -19.13 -33.36
N TRP A 597 -12.66 -18.36 -33.89
CA TRP A 597 -11.51 -18.90 -34.62
C TRP A 597 -10.60 -19.74 -33.72
N SER A 598 -10.34 -19.28 -32.49
CA SER A 598 -9.61 -20.05 -31.49
C SER A 598 -10.32 -21.37 -31.13
N LEU A 599 -11.65 -21.39 -31.23
CA LEU A 599 -12.50 -22.56 -30.99
C LEU A 599 -12.71 -23.46 -32.19
N ARG A 600 -12.16 -23.17 -33.36
CA ARG A 600 -12.40 -23.96 -34.58
C ARG A 600 -12.05 -25.45 -34.45
N ALA A 601 -11.18 -25.81 -33.51
CA ALA A 601 -10.82 -27.21 -33.20
C ALA A 601 -11.80 -27.90 -32.24
N THR A 602 -12.65 -27.14 -31.53
CA THR A 602 -13.68 -27.65 -30.61
C THR A 602 -15.05 -27.39 -31.24
N PRO A 603 -15.69 -28.40 -31.86
CA PRO A 603 -16.92 -28.17 -32.61
C PRO A 603 -18.02 -27.63 -31.70
N LEU A 604 -18.47 -26.41 -31.97
CA LEU A 604 -19.69 -25.88 -31.35
C LEU A 604 -20.91 -26.50 -32.04
N PRO A 605 -22.03 -26.66 -31.32
CA PRO A 605 -23.29 -27.04 -31.94
C PRO A 605 -23.61 -26.09 -33.09
N ARG A 606 -23.91 -26.65 -34.26
CA ARG A 606 -24.07 -25.88 -35.51
C ARG A 606 -25.04 -24.70 -35.37
N PRO A 607 -26.20 -24.81 -34.70
CA PRO A 607 -27.09 -23.67 -34.53
C PRO A 607 -26.49 -22.54 -33.68
N LEU A 608 -25.70 -22.88 -32.66
CA LEU A 608 -25.03 -21.90 -31.79
C LEU A 608 -23.89 -21.21 -32.54
N HIS A 609 -23.09 -21.97 -33.28
CA HIS A 609 -22.04 -21.45 -34.16
C HIS A 609 -22.62 -20.47 -35.19
N ASP A 610 -23.71 -20.88 -35.85
CA ASP A 610 -24.41 -20.08 -36.85
C ASP A 610 -24.99 -18.79 -36.25
N ALA A 611 -25.60 -18.86 -35.07
CA ALA A 611 -26.11 -17.69 -34.35
C ALA A 611 -25.00 -16.70 -33.97
N TYR A 612 -23.83 -17.18 -33.53
CA TYR A 612 -22.68 -16.32 -33.23
C TYR A 612 -22.09 -15.69 -34.49
N LEU A 613 -22.01 -16.43 -35.61
CA LEU A 613 -21.57 -15.87 -36.88
C LEU A 613 -22.54 -14.80 -37.41
N ASP A 614 -23.84 -15.07 -37.37
CA ASP A 614 -24.87 -14.09 -37.76
C ASP A 614 -24.77 -12.81 -36.94
N TYR A 615 -24.52 -12.95 -35.64
CA TYR A 615 -24.35 -11.81 -34.76
C TYR A 615 -23.05 -11.03 -35.02
N ALA A 616 -21.93 -11.74 -35.19
CA ALA A 616 -20.63 -11.12 -35.48
C ALA A 616 -20.67 -10.32 -36.79
N LEU A 617 -21.47 -10.76 -37.77
CA LEU A 617 -21.72 -10.05 -39.03
C LEU A 617 -22.68 -8.85 -38.86
N GLN A 618 -23.62 -8.90 -37.91
CA GLN A 618 -24.52 -7.77 -37.62
C GLN A 618 -23.82 -6.62 -36.89
N LEU A 619 -22.91 -6.91 -35.96
CA LEU A 619 -22.11 -5.94 -35.20
C LEU A 619 -21.37 -4.93 -36.09
N HIS A 620 -20.88 -5.39 -37.24
CA HIS A 620 -20.14 -4.55 -38.18
C HIS A 620 -20.98 -3.44 -38.81
N LYS A 621 -22.32 -3.56 -38.82
CA LYS A 621 -23.19 -2.52 -39.39
C LYS A 621 -23.28 -1.27 -38.51
N SER A 622 -22.87 -1.34 -37.25
CA SER A 622 -23.06 -0.27 -36.25
C SER A 622 -21.78 0.37 -35.71
N ASP A 623 -20.60 -0.24 -35.91
CA ASP A 623 -19.33 0.23 -35.31
C ASP A 623 -18.24 0.37 -36.38
N VAL A 624 -17.69 1.58 -36.53
CA VAL A 624 -16.84 1.98 -37.68
C VAL A 624 -15.41 1.43 -37.58
N ASP A 625 -14.97 1.04 -36.38
CA ASP A 625 -13.60 0.55 -36.13
C ASP A 625 -13.57 -0.96 -35.82
N TYR A 626 -14.00 -1.77 -36.78
CA TYR A 626 -13.87 -3.22 -36.67
C TYR A 626 -12.45 -3.65 -37.05
N TYR A 627 -11.72 -4.25 -36.11
CA TYR A 627 -10.31 -4.63 -36.26
C TYR A 627 -10.10 -5.61 -37.41
N ASP A 628 -8.95 -5.46 -38.05
CA ASP A 628 -8.46 -6.33 -39.12
C ASP A 628 -8.46 -7.83 -38.74
N GLU A 629 -8.12 -8.16 -37.49
CA GLU A 629 -8.08 -9.53 -37.01
C GLU A 629 -9.45 -10.21 -36.97
N ALA A 630 -10.47 -9.49 -36.50
CA ALA A 630 -11.84 -9.99 -36.45
C ALA A 630 -12.39 -10.22 -37.85
N ALA A 631 -12.11 -9.31 -38.79
CA ALA A 631 -12.52 -9.45 -40.19
C ALA A 631 -11.83 -10.64 -40.87
N ALA A 632 -10.55 -10.85 -40.60
CA ALA A 632 -9.79 -11.96 -41.13
C ALA A 632 -10.31 -13.31 -40.59
N CYS A 633 -10.62 -13.38 -39.29
CA CYS A 633 -11.22 -14.55 -38.68
C CYS A 633 -12.62 -14.85 -39.27
N LEU A 634 -13.49 -13.83 -39.42
CA LEU A 634 -14.82 -14.02 -40.03
C LEU A 634 -14.75 -14.52 -41.47
N LEU A 635 -13.85 -13.96 -42.27
CA LEU A 635 -13.63 -14.42 -43.64
C LEU A 635 -13.35 -15.93 -43.65
N LEU A 636 -12.42 -16.40 -42.83
CA LEU A 636 -12.03 -17.80 -42.80
C LEU A 636 -13.07 -18.73 -42.14
N LEU A 637 -13.80 -18.25 -41.13
CA LEU A 637 -14.84 -19.01 -40.44
C LEU A 637 -16.09 -19.27 -41.32
N THR A 638 -16.35 -18.38 -42.28
CA THR A 638 -17.60 -18.42 -43.08
C THR A 638 -17.43 -19.11 -44.43
N ILE A 639 -16.22 -19.52 -44.81
CA ILE A 639 -15.95 -20.22 -46.08
C ILE A 639 -16.82 -21.47 -46.22
N GLY A 640 -17.50 -21.57 -47.37
CA GLY A 640 -18.42 -22.68 -47.66
C GLY A 640 -19.81 -22.53 -47.04
N THR A 641 -20.10 -21.39 -46.39
CA THR A 641 -21.42 -21.07 -45.85
C THR A 641 -22.09 -19.93 -46.64
N CYS A 642 -23.40 -19.76 -46.49
CA CYS A 642 -24.14 -18.62 -47.07
C CYS A 642 -23.71 -17.26 -46.47
N ARG A 643 -22.94 -17.26 -45.39
CA ARG A 643 -22.44 -16.06 -44.69
C ARG A 643 -21.13 -15.53 -45.28
N PHE A 644 -20.48 -16.29 -46.17
CA PHE A 644 -19.20 -15.93 -46.77
C PHE A 644 -19.26 -14.61 -47.52
N GLU A 645 -20.30 -14.39 -48.34
CA GLU A 645 -20.43 -13.15 -49.13
C GLU A 645 -20.48 -11.90 -48.24
N ALA A 646 -21.16 -11.98 -47.10
CA ALA A 646 -21.20 -10.89 -46.13
C ALA A 646 -19.82 -10.67 -45.48
N ALA A 647 -19.12 -11.74 -45.08
CA ALA A 647 -17.77 -11.63 -44.50
C ALA A 647 -16.72 -11.16 -45.53
N ASP A 648 -16.84 -11.58 -46.78
CA ASP A 648 -15.97 -11.20 -47.89
C ASP A 648 -16.13 -9.72 -48.25
N ALA A 649 -17.35 -9.20 -48.27
CA ALA A 649 -17.60 -7.77 -48.41
C ALA A 649 -16.88 -6.96 -47.32
N ILE A 650 -16.89 -7.47 -46.08
CA ILE A 650 -16.22 -6.85 -44.92
C ILE A 650 -14.69 -6.90 -45.08
N ALA A 651 -14.13 -8.07 -45.41
CA ALA A 651 -12.70 -8.27 -45.59
C ALA A 651 -12.13 -7.50 -46.79
N SER A 652 -12.89 -7.42 -47.89
CA SER A 652 -12.51 -6.74 -49.12
C SER A 652 -12.22 -5.25 -48.90
N THR A 653 -12.98 -4.58 -48.03
CA THR A 653 -12.72 -3.17 -47.67
C THR A 653 -11.37 -2.95 -46.95
N ARG A 654 -10.81 -4.01 -46.36
CA ARG A 654 -9.54 -4.00 -45.61
C ARG A 654 -8.39 -4.66 -46.38
N ARG A 655 -8.62 -5.11 -47.61
CA ARG A 655 -7.67 -5.91 -48.39
C ARG A 655 -6.32 -5.21 -48.57
N THR A 656 -6.29 -3.88 -48.68
CA THR A 656 -5.04 -3.09 -48.82
C THR A 656 -4.41 -2.69 -47.48
N ASN A 657 -5.04 -2.97 -46.35
CA ASN A 657 -4.53 -2.61 -45.03
C ASN A 657 -3.37 -3.55 -44.63
N ALA A 658 -2.22 -2.97 -44.30
CA ALA A 658 -1.03 -3.72 -43.90
C ALA A 658 -1.25 -4.60 -42.65
N THR A 659 -2.04 -4.12 -41.68
CA THR A 659 -2.35 -4.85 -40.44
C THR A 659 -3.25 -6.05 -40.71
N PHE A 660 -4.22 -5.93 -41.65
CA PHE A 660 -5.03 -7.04 -42.14
C PHE A 660 -4.20 -8.12 -42.82
N GLN A 661 -3.34 -7.71 -43.74
CA GLN A 661 -2.43 -8.61 -44.45
C GLN A 661 -1.47 -9.32 -43.50
N GLN A 662 -0.93 -8.60 -42.51
CA GLN A 662 -0.11 -9.20 -41.45
C GLN A 662 -0.90 -10.24 -40.65
N THR A 663 -2.17 -9.96 -40.36
CA THR A 663 -3.02 -10.87 -39.59
C THR A 663 -3.37 -12.13 -40.36
N LEU A 664 -3.75 -12.03 -41.64
CA LEU A 664 -3.92 -13.21 -42.50
C LEU A 664 -2.63 -14.06 -42.56
N GLY A 665 -1.47 -13.41 -42.67
CA GLY A 665 -0.18 -14.08 -42.62
C GLY A 665 0.10 -14.79 -41.29
N LYS A 666 -0.37 -14.25 -40.16
CA LYS A 666 -0.32 -14.92 -38.84
C LYS A 666 -1.28 -16.11 -38.79
N LEU A 667 -2.53 -15.94 -39.20
CA LEU A 667 -3.56 -16.99 -39.17
C LEU A 667 -3.16 -18.20 -40.03
N ARG A 668 -2.51 -17.98 -41.18
CA ARG A 668 -1.92 -19.03 -42.02
C ARG A 668 -0.95 -19.95 -41.27
N LYS A 669 -0.23 -19.40 -40.28
CA LYS A 669 0.79 -20.12 -39.51
C LYS A 669 0.24 -20.80 -38.26
N GLN A 670 -1.00 -20.48 -37.84
CA GLN A 670 -1.56 -20.87 -36.53
C GLN A 670 -2.31 -22.21 -36.52
N GLY A 671 -2.17 -23.07 -37.54
CA GLY A 671 -2.70 -24.43 -37.54
C GLY A 671 -3.13 -24.91 -38.93
N PRO A 672 -3.65 -26.15 -39.03
CA PRO A 672 -4.13 -26.68 -40.30
C PRO A 672 -5.34 -25.87 -40.78
N LEU A 673 -5.26 -25.36 -42.00
CA LEU A 673 -6.36 -24.75 -42.72
C LEU A 673 -7.01 -25.81 -43.62
N THR A 674 -8.30 -25.64 -43.92
CA THR A 674 -8.93 -26.40 -45.01
C THR A 674 -8.37 -25.92 -46.36
N ALA A 675 -8.37 -26.78 -47.38
CA ALA A 675 -7.92 -26.40 -48.72
C ALA A 675 -8.67 -25.17 -49.28
N ALA A 676 -9.96 -25.01 -48.93
CA ALA A 676 -10.75 -23.84 -49.29
C ALA A 676 -10.27 -22.57 -48.56
N GLN A 677 -9.92 -22.67 -47.27
CA GLN A 677 -9.32 -21.56 -46.52
C GLN A 677 -7.95 -21.16 -47.05
N GLU A 678 -7.10 -22.12 -47.42
CA GLU A 678 -5.79 -21.84 -48.02
C GLU A 678 -5.93 -21.07 -49.34
N LEU A 679 -6.83 -21.52 -50.22
CA LEU A 679 -7.08 -20.89 -51.50
C LEU A 679 -7.54 -19.44 -51.37
N ILE A 680 -8.52 -19.18 -50.49
CA ILE A 680 -9.02 -17.81 -50.24
C ILE A 680 -7.94 -16.94 -49.61
N LEU A 681 -7.16 -17.49 -48.67
CA LEU A 681 -6.10 -16.75 -48.01
C LEU A 681 -4.96 -16.40 -49.00
N ASP A 682 -4.63 -17.29 -49.94
CA ASP A 682 -3.68 -17.00 -51.01
C ASP A 682 -4.17 -15.88 -51.95
N ASP A 683 -5.46 -15.86 -52.33
CA ASP A 683 -6.04 -14.78 -53.12
C ASP A 683 -5.90 -13.41 -52.42
N TYR A 684 -6.22 -13.37 -51.11
CA TYR A 684 -6.13 -12.14 -50.32
C TYR A 684 -4.70 -11.67 -50.07
N LEU A 685 -3.74 -12.58 -49.91
CA LEU A 685 -2.32 -12.24 -49.71
C LEU A 685 -1.59 -11.83 -51.00
N GLN A 686 -2.07 -12.27 -52.17
CA GLN A 686 -1.44 -11.98 -53.46
C GLN A 686 -1.79 -10.61 -54.04
N SER A 687 -2.86 -9.95 -53.58
CA SER A 687 -3.33 -8.67 -54.15
C SER A 687 -2.57 -7.42 -53.64
N LYS A 688 -1.27 -7.56 -53.35
CA LYS A 688 -0.44 -6.43 -52.92
C LYS A 688 -0.31 -5.34 -53.97
#